data_AF-A0A6P5SZM0-F1
#
_entry.id   AF-A0A6P5SZM0-F1
#
_cell.length_a   1.000
_cell.length_b   1.000
_cell.length_c   1.000
_cell.angle_alpha   90.00
_cell.angle_beta   90.00
_cell.angle_gamma   90.00
#
_symmetry.space_group_name_H-M   'P 1'
#
loop_
_entity.id
_entity.type
_entity.pdbx_description
1 polymer ?
#
loop_
_entity_poly.entity_id
_entity_poly.type
_entity_poly.pdbx_seq_one_letter_code
_entity_poly.pdbx_strand_id
1 'polypeptide(L)'
;MAPAPGDLEKAGATSVPDYLKERVARTDYPNSNQITENSATIDEDAKKSNLAARLTKIFITSCVLGVFLDPLFLYIPLLNHDLKCVRLDNTIKIIALVLRLFTDLFYVGRIILQVCRFENCSPSINRILPKSCSSKLITSLIECFRELLPEVTEVHEQEYLIPSITQEILESSIIVDILAILPLPQVAILIFFPNMRVSGSFGKRIMNFLVMGQYVPRVLRIYLSCKKAKKPFKGHIPLWLKGLLNLFLYILASHVLGAFWYFFAAQQMISCWEHACRHGNGCGSSTFNCHDHQTLINITVLNDLCPINPPNTTLFDFGIYLNVLQSGALWSTDYPLKFLNSFCWGLRNLSSLASNLQPSFYTWEIAFVAFISIIGLILFVYLIGNLQTYVLIDTQSLESHRRENKLKRKMKENDRKVESWLSGHGIPLGRKQKIMEEIHRELVENSEFDVVREILSILPHEEIKSCSPLSRLRKVPLLKDMDEGVLVEISEKLHPEKYTPGQIIIKKDETLQMMLFIVHGHVTIEKTDGSRSEYLGAGDFYGQELLVSPLWTSSSDAKPINEFVQAIDDVQALVLSATNVATLGFSSRRSINELRVVVNILQKVPKLETMDKQVLKAMYHHLSSVSYKREDYIIRENQPVSMMFFVTRGEVTKNENPPEANFIGEELLEWVPDESFPTILPLSTCTVKVVSDDAEVLILKAKSLKRVVSKFMSHFNNFASPSDVRLTWLKKVEIFQQMEEQVLKAISKCLKPMNFNVAKRHILQEKKPLKMMFFVMRGVVSIESDSAIDVNVKKTCEIGSFYGEELVHWVTTWVSHKPFPAKLPLSPGSALCGVLGGSVEILALKADDLKSIVSDQFRSKFSTETAPPTDSDQPQESLTILKNVEILKTMNEEVLKEICKHLTKNTYKDEYIIRKDKQMEMMFFIVSGVVSVTNESSKHYCREGERPNHSGDELIQHWMRSTEANVPAEFPLSPFSFWAIGEVEVLVLKADDLASVQLGDRIGS
;
A
#
# COMPACT_ATOMS: atom_id res chain seq x y z
N MET A 1 52.38 -32.76 25.07
CA MET A 1 53.45 -31.82 25.44
C MET A 1 52.93 -30.41 25.19
N ALA A 2 53.11 -29.56 26.20
CA ALA A 2 52.61 -28.17 26.33
C ALA A 2 53.32 -27.18 25.36
N PRO A 3 53.19 -25.83 25.47
CA PRO A 3 52.17 -24.92 26.05
C PRO A 3 51.84 -23.69 25.14
N ALA A 4 51.01 -22.77 25.66
CA ALA A 4 50.76 -21.35 25.30
C ALA A 4 52.06 -20.47 25.32
N PRO A 5 52.12 -19.10 25.18
CA PRO A 5 51.07 -18.05 25.33
C PRO A 5 51.23 -16.78 24.44
N GLY A 6 50.45 -15.71 24.71
CA GLY A 6 50.95 -14.33 24.60
C GLY A 6 50.02 -13.26 24.00
N ASP A 7 49.32 -12.54 24.88
CA ASP A 7 48.69 -11.23 24.65
C ASP A 7 49.72 -10.12 24.37
N LEU A 8 49.30 -9.07 23.64
CA LEU A 8 49.44 -7.66 24.08
C LEU A 8 48.59 -6.70 23.20
N GLU A 9 47.75 -5.91 23.88
CA GLU A 9 47.50 -4.45 23.82
C GLU A 9 47.41 -3.67 22.48
N LYS A 10 46.71 -2.54 22.29
CA LYS A 10 45.68 -1.69 22.96
C LYS A 10 45.56 -0.44 22.06
N ALA A 11 44.35 0.13 21.95
CA ALA A 11 44.01 1.57 21.80
C ALA A 11 42.59 1.64 21.21
N GLY A 12 41.57 2.36 21.69
CA GLY A 12 41.37 3.42 22.70
C GLY A 12 40.07 4.12 22.25
N ALA A 13 38.91 3.78 22.84
CA ALA A 13 38.19 4.54 23.87
C ALA A 13 37.78 5.99 23.48
N THR A 14 36.48 6.23 23.31
CA THR A 14 35.83 7.41 23.93
C THR A 14 34.32 7.18 24.13
N SER A 15 33.87 7.52 25.34
CA SER A 15 32.54 7.46 25.93
C SER A 15 31.76 8.78 25.82
N VAL A 16 30.43 8.76 25.71
CA VAL A 16 29.53 9.86 26.16
C VAL A 16 28.08 9.31 26.38
N PRO A 17 27.14 9.99 27.08
CA PRO A 17 26.49 9.49 28.30
C PRO A 17 24.94 9.45 28.25
N ASP A 18 24.34 8.92 29.31
CA ASP A 18 22.91 9.10 29.68
C ASP A 18 22.60 10.56 30.08
N TYR A 19 21.45 11.11 29.67
CA TYR A 19 20.46 11.84 30.49
C TYR A 19 19.27 12.42 29.65
N LEU A 20 18.04 12.10 30.09
CA LEU A 20 16.75 12.87 30.09
C LEU A 20 15.89 13.15 28.82
N LYS A 21 14.73 12.44 28.79
CA LYS A 21 13.29 12.90 28.83
C LYS A 21 12.55 13.58 27.65
N GLU A 22 11.36 13.00 27.37
CA GLU A 22 10.04 13.61 26.97
C GLU A 22 9.96 14.40 25.63
N ARG A 23 8.90 14.41 24.79
CA ARG A 23 7.45 14.10 24.82
C ARG A 23 6.97 14.09 23.32
N VAL A 24 5.89 13.42 22.89
CA VAL A 24 4.57 13.96 22.43
C VAL A 24 3.79 12.76 21.83
N ALA A 25 2.80 12.14 22.50
CA ALA A 25 1.36 12.44 22.60
C ALA A 25 0.49 12.09 21.37
N ARG A 26 -0.39 11.09 21.51
CA ARG A 26 -1.81 11.17 21.06
C ARG A 26 -2.73 10.17 21.82
N THR A 27 -3.70 10.79 22.48
CA THR A 27 -5.00 10.39 23.07
C THR A 27 -5.57 8.99 22.82
N ASP A 28 -5.95 8.29 23.90
CA ASP A 28 -7.38 8.06 24.27
C ASP A 28 -7.50 7.45 25.70
N TYR A 29 -8.39 8.01 26.51
CA TYR A 29 -8.73 7.57 27.88
C TYR A 29 -9.72 6.39 27.85
N PRO A 30 -9.64 5.42 28.79
CA PRO A 30 -10.56 5.49 29.94
C PRO A 30 -9.92 5.17 31.30
N ASN A 31 -10.42 5.88 32.33
CA ASN A 31 -10.31 5.71 33.78
C ASN A 31 -9.34 4.65 34.36
N SER A 32 -8.17 5.11 34.79
CA SER A 32 -7.25 4.40 35.70
C SER A 32 -7.48 4.82 37.15
N ASN A 33 -8.37 4.13 37.88
CA ASN A 33 -8.38 4.15 39.36
C ASN A 33 -8.83 2.81 39.97
N GLN A 34 -8.95 1.73 39.18
CA GLN A 34 -9.29 0.38 39.65
C GLN A 34 -8.19 -0.67 39.42
N ILE A 35 -7.04 -0.28 38.86
CA ILE A 35 -5.96 -1.23 38.48
C ILE A 35 -4.85 -1.29 39.54
N THR A 36 -4.67 -0.26 40.36
CA THR A 36 -3.59 -0.18 41.36
C THR A 36 -3.88 -0.93 42.66
N GLU A 37 -5.14 -1.11 43.07
CA GLU A 37 -5.49 -1.97 44.22
C GLU A 37 -5.45 -3.47 43.89
N ASN A 38 -5.75 -3.84 42.64
CA ASN A 38 -5.72 -5.23 42.20
C ASN A 38 -4.30 -5.76 42.00
N SER A 39 -3.30 -4.92 41.70
CA SER A 39 -1.92 -5.40 41.53
C SER A 39 -1.19 -5.64 42.87
N ALA A 40 -1.54 -4.89 43.92
CA ALA A 40 -0.93 -5.04 45.25
C ALA A 40 -1.50 -6.25 46.03
N THR A 41 -2.81 -6.48 45.93
CA THR A 41 -3.48 -7.66 46.51
C THR A 41 -3.03 -8.97 45.85
N ILE A 42 -2.81 -8.98 44.53
CA ILE A 42 -2.27 -10.14 43.81
C ILE A 42 -0.83 -10.48 44.25
N ASP A 43 0.01 -9.49 44.56
CA ASP A 43 1.40 -9.71 44.98
C ASP A 43 1.50 -10.23 46.43
N GLU A 44 0.65 -9.73 47.34
CA GLU A 44 0.55 -10.27 48.71
C GLU A 44 -0.01 -11.70 48.75
N ASP A 45 -1.08 -11.99 47.99
CA ASP A 45 -1.64 -13.34 47.90
C ASP A 45 -0.65 -14.32 47.26
N ALA A 46 0.13 -13.87 46.27
CA ALA A 46 1.21 -14.66 45.67
C ALA A 46 2.32 -14.97 46.69
N LYS A 47 2.75 -13.97 47.49
CA LYS A 47 3.77 -14.10 48.53
C LYS A 47 3.32 -15.08 49.64
N LYS A 48 2.07 -14.97 50.08
CA LYS A 48 1.45 -15.85 51.11
C LYS A 48 1.30 -17.29 50.64
N SER A 49 0.91 -17.51 49.38
CA SER A 49 0.86 -18.85 48.79
C SER A 49 2.25 -19.49 48.68
N ASN A 50 3.28 -18.70 48.39
CA ASN A 50 4.67 -19.16 48.27
C ASN A 50 5.25 -19.57 49.64
N LEU A 51 4.97 -18.82 50.69
CA LEU A 51 5.38 -19.15 52.06
C LEU A 51 4.73 -20.46 52.56
N ALA A 52 3.42 -20.63 52.35
CA ALA A 52 2.71 -21.86 52.72
C ALA A 52 3.25 -23.09 51.96
N ALA A 53 3.62 -22.92 50.68
CA ALA A 53 4.25 -23.97 49.89
C ALA A 53 5.66 -24.32 50.40
N ARG A 54 6.45 -23.33 50.86
CA ARG A 54 7.77 -23.55 51.46
C ARG A 54 7.69 -24.32 52.79
N LEU A 55 6.77 -23.94 53.68
CA LEU A 55 6.55 -24.66 54.96
C LEU A 55 6.12 -26.10 54.75
N THR A 56 5.29 -26.35 53.75
CA THR A 56 4.86 -27.71 53.37
C THR A 56 6.05 -28.55 52.91
N LYS A 57 7.00 -27.97 52.14
CA LYS A 57 8.23 -28.67 51.75
C LYS A 57 9.12 -28.98 52.94
N ILE A 58 9.36 -27.99 53.82
CA ILE A 58 10.17 -28.17 55.03
C ILE A 58 9.59 -29.29 55.91
N PHE A 59 8.26 -29.32 56.08
CA PHE A 59 7.58 -30.37 56.81
C PHE A 59 7.82 -31.76 56.17
N ILE A 60 7.60 -31.91 54.87
CA ILE A 60 7.81 -33.20 54.17
C ILE A 60 9.25 -33.68 54.32
N THR A 61 10.23 -32.77 54.17
CA THR A 61 11.64 -33.08 54.37
C THR A 61 11.92 -33.54 55.81
N SER A 62 11.32 -32.88 56.81
CA SER A 62 11.44 -33.30 58.22
C SER A 62 10.84 -34.68 58.47
N CYS A 63 9.72 -35.03 57.84
CA CYS A 63 9.12 -36.37 57.96
C CYS A 63 10.01 -37.45 57.36
N VAL A 64 10.58 -37.19 56.18
CA VAL A 64 11.52 -38.11 55.52
C VAL A 64 12.76 -38.33 56.39
N LEU A 65 13.31 -37.25 56.96
CA LEU A 65 14.42 -37.33 57.90
C LEU A 65 14.04 -38.12 59.16
N GLY A 66 12.85 -37.90 59.73
CA GLY A 66 12.37 -38.64 60.89
C GLY A 66 12.27 -40.15 60.65
N VAL A 67 11.69 -40.55 59.51
CA VAL A 67 11.58 -41.96 59.13
C VAL A 67 12.97 -42.60 58.92
N PHE A 68 13.93 -41.86 58.38
CA PHE A 68 15.32 -42.33 58.25
C PHE A 68 16.05 -42.47 59.59
N LEU A 69 15.76 -41.61 60.56
CA LEU A 69 16.42 -41.61 61.88
C LEU A 69 15.77 -42.58 62.88
N ASP A 70 14.50 -42.94 62.69
CA ASP A 70 13.77 -43.83 63.60
C ASP A 70 14.51 -45.16 63.86
N PRO A 71 15.09 -45.88 62.89
CA PRO A 71 15.78 -47.15 63.16
C PRO A 71 17.01 -47.04 64.08
N LEU A 72 17.49 -45.83 64.39
CA LEU A 72 18.64 -45.61 65.28
C LEU A 72 18.46 -46.28 66.65
N PHE A 73 17.24 -46.31 67.19
CA PHE A 73 17.02 -46.94 68.49
C PHE A 73 17.21 -48.46 68.47
N LEU A 74 17.09 -49.12 67.31
CA LEU A 74 17.31 -50.56 67.16
C LEU A 74 18.78 -50.95 67.40
N TYR A 75 19.71 -49.99 67.33
CA TYR A 75 21.13 -50.18 67.61
C TYR A 75 21.53 -49.96 69.07
N ILE A 76 20.58 -49.61 69.95
CA ILE A 76 20.84 -49.36 71.38
C ILE A 76 21.26 -50.64 72.13
N PRO A 77 20.65 -51.82 71.90
CA PRO A 77 21.10 -53.04 72.57
C PRO A 77 22.52 -53.41 72.14
N LEU A 78 23.37 -53.62 73.14
CA LEU A 78 24.75 -54.03 73.00
C LEU A 78 24.98 -55.28 73.85
N LEU A 79 25.65 -56.28 73.30
CA LEU A 79 26.00 -57.49 74.04
C LEU A 79 27.43 -57.37 74.56
N ASN A 80 27.68 -57.88 75.77
CA ASN A 80 29.03 -58.01 76.29
C ASN A 80 29.52 -59.46 76.09
N HIS A 81 30.64 -59.61 75.39
CA HIS A 81 31.15 -60.93 75.03
C HIS A 81 31.65 -61.72 76.25
N ASP A 82 32.25 -61.04 77.22
CA ASP A 82 32.93 -61.69 78.34
C ASP A 82 31.96 -61.99 79.49
N LEU A 83 31.06 -61.05 79.76
CA LEU A 83 30.08 -61.15 80.85
C LEU A 83 28.74 -61.78 80.42
N LYS A 84 28.56 -62.09 79.12
CA LYS A 84 27.33 -62.64 78.53
C LYS A 84 26.05 -61.95 79.02
N CYS A 85 26.10 -60.62 79.01
CA CYS A 85 25.05 -59.75 79.51
C CYS A 85 24.70 -58.68 78.48
N VAL A 86 23.54 -58.04 78.67
CA VAL A 86 23.01 -57.00 77.79
C VAL A 86 23.25 -55.63 78.40
N ARG A 87 23.93 -54.76 77.66
CA ARG A 87 24.10 -53.33 77.96
C ARG A 87 23.26 -52.50 76.98
N LEU A 88 22.90 -51.28 77.38
CA LEU A 88 22.32 -50.29 76.47
C LEU A 88 23.39 -49.24 76.17
N ASP A 89 23.55 -48.91 74.90
CA ASP A 89 24.44 -47.83 74.46
C ASP A 89 23.81 -46.47 74.82
N ASN A 90 24.32 -45.84 75.88
CA ASN A 90 23.79 -44.57 76.37
C ASN A 90 23.96 -43.43 75.36
N THR A 91 25.01 -43.47 74.52
CA THR A 91 25.27 -42.45 73.50
C THR A 91 24.20 -42.52 72.42
N ILE A 92 23.99 -43.71 71.84
CA ILE A 92 22.95 -43.91 70.83
C ILE A 92 21.56 -43.66 71.42
N LYS A 93 21.33 -44.07 72.67
CA LYS A 93 20.07 -43.82 73.39
C LYS A 93 19.74 -42.34 73.49
N ILE A 94 20.68 -41.50 73.93
CA ILE A 94 20.47 -40.05 74.06
C ILE A 94 20.25 -39.44 72.67
N ILE A 95 21.10 -39.78 71.70
CA ILE A 95 21.00 -39.26 70.32
C ILE A 95 19.64 -39.62 69.71
N ALA A 96 19.19 -40.86 69.85
CA ALA A 96 17.88 -41.31 69.35
C ALA A 96 16.73 -40.52 69.99
N LEU A 97 16.75 -40.31 71.31
CA LEU A 97 15.70 -39.55 72.01
C LEU A 97 15.67 -38.07 71.58
N VAL A 98 16.84 -37.45 71.43
CA VAL A 98 16.97 -36.03 71.01
C VAL A 98 16.48 -35.84 69.57
N LEU A 99 16.95 -36.67 68.63
CA LEU A 99 16.54 -36.61 67.23
C LEU A 99 15.05 -36.90 67.05
N ARG A 100 14.52 -37.83 67.84
CA ARG A 100 13.09 -38.17 67.87
C ARG A 100 12.25 -36.99 68.36
N LEU A 101 12.68 -36.32 69.43
CA LEU A 101 12.02 -35.11 69.93
C LEU A 101 12.04 -34.00 68.88
N PHE A 102 13.19 -33.75 68.25
CA PHE A 102 13.34 -32.73 67.22
C PHE A 102 12.39 -32.96 66.03
N THR A 103 12.29 -34.20 65.55
CA THR A 103 11.40 -34.54 64.43
C THR A 103 9.93 -34.50 64.81
N ASP A 104 9.57 -34.84 66.05
CA ASP A 104 8.19 -34.72 66.56
C ASP A 104 7.69 -33.27 66.63
N LEU A 105 8.57 -32.29 66.90
CA LEU A 105 8.19 -30.87 66.93
C LEU A 105 7.56 -30.39 65.61
N PHE A 106 8.01 -30.91 64.47
CA PHE A 106 7.41 -30.57 63.17
C PHE A 106 5.99 -31.13 63.03
N TYR A 107 5.72 -32.33 63.56
CA TYR A 107 4.37 -32.90 63.62
C TYR A 107 3.47 -32.08 64.55
N VAL A 108 3.97 -31.69 65.73
CA VAL A 108 3.26 -30.80 66.67
C VAL A 108 2.90 -29.48 65.99
N GLY A 109 3.89 -28.80 65.38
CA GLY A 109 3.67 -27.53 64.70
C GLY A 109 2.61 -27.63 63.60
N ARG A 110 2.60 -28.72 62.83
CA ARG A 110 1.58 -28.94 61.79
C ARG A 110 0.19 -29.22 62.37
N ILE A 111 0.09 -30.01 63.45
CA ILE A 111 -1.18 -30.26 64.13
C ILE A 111 -1.72 -28.93 64.70
N ILE A 112 -0.88 -28.12 65.35
CA ILE A 112 -1.25 -26.79 65.85
C ILE A 112 -1.77 -25.91 64.70
N LEU A 113 -1.03 -25.80 63.59
CA LEU A 113 -1.46 -25.01 62.43
C LEU A 113 -2.79 -25.49 61.82
N GLN A 114 -3.04 -26.80 61.82
CA GLN A 114 -4.32 -27.36 61.34
C GLN A 114 -5.47 -27.03 62.29
N VAL A 115 -5.25 -27.16 63.60
CA VAL A 115 -6.25 -26.84 64.63
C VAL A 115 -6.56 -25.35 64.64
N CYS A 116 -5.56 -24.46 64.59
CA CYS A 116 -5.78 -23.00 64.50
C CYS A 116 -6.54 -22.59 63.24
N ARG A 117 -6.33 -23.28 62.11
CA ARG A 117 -7.09 -23.03 60.87
C ARG A 117 -8.55 -23.45 61.02
N PHE A 118 -8.83 -24.56 61.71
CA PHE A 118 -10.20 -25.01 62.01
C PHE A 118 -10.95 -24.03 62.93
N GLU A 119 -10.24 -23.44 63.91
CA GLU A 119 -10.79 -22.46 64.85
C GLU A 119 -11.23 -21.16 64.16
N ASN A 120 -10.53 -20.75 63.10
CA ASN A 120 -10.87 -19.56 62.31
C ASN A 120 -11.96 -19.78 61.25
N CYS A 121 -12.35 -21.03 60.93
CA CYS A 121 -13.33 -21.34 59.88
C CYS A 121 -14.73 -21.72 60.40
N SER A 122 -14.98 -21.77 61.72
CA SER A 122 -16.31 -22.11 62.26
C SER A 122 -16.74 -21.17 63.39
N PRO A 123 -17.71 -20.26 63.17
CA PRO A 123 -18.26 -19.39 64.23
C PRO A 123 -18.99 -20.17 65.33
N SER A 124 -19.34 -21.44 65.07
CA SER A 124 -20.26 -22.24 65.91
C SER A 124 -19.56 -23.02 67.04
N ILE A 125 -18.23 -23.21 66.99
CA ILE A 125 -17.49 -24.01 68.00
C ILE A 125 -17.08 -23.18 69.23
N ASN A 126 -17.06 -21.84 69.12
CA ASN A 126 -16.84 -20.93 70.25
C ASN A 126 -17.91 -21.03 71.36
N ARG A 127 -18.97 -21.81 71.16
CA ARG A 127 -20.03 -22.05 72.15
C ARG A 127 -19.94 -23.41 72.87
N ILE A 128 -19.11 -24.35 72.40
CA ILE A 128 -19.07 -25.73 72.93
C ILE A 128 -17.73 -26.08 73.61
N LEU A 129 -16.64 -25.37 73.32
CA LEU A 129 -15.41 -25.52 74.11
C LEU A 129 -15.42 -24.57 75.32
N PRO A 130 -15.44 -25.07 76.57
CA PRO A 130 -15.36 -24.20 77.73
C PRO A 130 -13.99 -23.50 77.75
N LYS A 131 -13.99 -22.20 78.09
CA LYS A 131 -12.81 -21.32 78.30
C LYS A 131 -11.79 -21.83 79.35
N SER A 132 -11.85 -23.09 79.77
CA SER A 132 -11.09 -23.65 80.88
C SER A 132 -9.94 -24.60 80.47
N CYS A 133 -9.65 -24.80 79.19
CA CYS A 133 -8.48 -25.57 78.77
C CYS A 133 -7.39 -24.69 78.13
N SER A 134 -7.13 -23.52 78.71
CA SER A 134 -5.89 -22.79 78.47
C SER A 134 -4.89 -23.18 79.55
N SER A 135 -4.12 -24.24 79.30
CA SER A 135 -2.85 -24.35 80.02
C SER A 135 -1.95 -23.24 79.48
N LYS A 136 -1.28 -22.49 80.36
CA LYS A 136 -0.29 -21.44 79.98
C LYS A 136 0.74 -21.93 78.95
N LEU A 137 0.97 -23.23 78.90
CA LEU A 137 1.87 -23.92 77.97
C LEU A 137 1.38 -23.88 76.53
N ILE A 138 0.07 -24.08 76.28
CA ILE A 138 -0.51 -24.02 74.94
C ILE A 138 -0.51 -22.59 74.43
N THR A 139 -0.85 -21.61 75.27
CA THR A 139 -0.83 -20.18 74.91
C THR A 139 0.58 -19.69 74.60
N SER A 140 1.58 -20.11 75.39
CA SER A 140 2.99 -19.76 75.19
C SER A 140 3.61 -20.49 73.98
N LEU A 141 3.22 -21.73 73.68
CA LEU A 141 3.61 -22.42 72.45
C LEU A 141 2.98 -21.79 71.21
N ILE A 142 1.71 -21.38 71.29
CA ILE A 142 1.04 -20.64 70.22
C ILE A 142 1.71 -19.28 70.00
N GLU A 143 2.09 -18.56 71.06
CA GLU A 143 2.87 -17.31 70.96
C GLU A 143 4.27 -17.52 70.38
N CYS A 144 5.00 -18.55 70.82
CA CYS A 144 6.34 -18.88 70.30
C CYS A 144 6.29 -19.26 68.81
N PHE A 145 5.29 -20.03 68.37
CA PHE A 145 5.09 -20.34 66.96
C PHE A 145 4.58 -19.12 66.16
N ARG A 146 3.86 -18.19 66.80
CA ARG A 146 3.41 -16.92 66.22
C ARG A 146 4.57 -15.93 66.01
N GLU A 147 5.57 -15.92 66.89
CA GLU A 147 6.80 -15.13 66.72
C GLU A 147 7.73 -15.69 65.62
N LEU A 148 7.76 -17.00 65.41
CA LEU A 148 8.55 -17.65 64.36
C LEU A 148 7.98 -17.46 62.94
N LEU A 149 6.74 -16.98 62.79
CA LEU A 149 6.07 -16.76 61.51
C LEU A 149 5.16 -15.51 61.55
N PRO A 150 5.71 -14.30 61.35
CA PRO A 150 4.99 -13.05 61.58
C PRO A 150 3.93 -12.70 60.53
N GLU A 151 3.93 -13.34 59.36
CA GLU A 151 3.31 -12.76 58.15
C GLU A 151 2.10 -13.56 57.61
N VAL A 152 1.46 -14.40 58.43
CA VAL A 152 0.29 -15.21 58.00
C VAL A 152 -0.90 -15.02 58.93
N THR A 153 -1.39 -13.80 59.13
CA THR A 153 -2.75 -13.61 59.67
C THR A 153 -3.36 -12.25 59.31
N GLU A 154 -3.70 -12.05 58.04
CA GLU A 154 -4.92 -11.31 57.68
C GLU A 154 -5.52 -11.98 56.44
N VAL A 155 -6.71 -12.58 56.55
CA VAL A 155 -7.50 -13.01 55.38
C VAL A 155 -8.84 -12.34 55.52
N HIS A 156 -9.12 -11.49 54.54
CA HIS A 156 -10.38 -10.80 54.33
C HIS A 156 -11.51 -11.80 54.10
N GLU A 157 -12.68 -11.52 54.67
CA GLU A 157 -13.91 -12.30 54.52
C GLU A 157 -14.26 -12.47 53.04
N GLN A 158 -14.37 -13.73 52.57
CA GLN A 158 -15.18 -13.99 51.40
C GLN A 158 -15.93 -15.31 51.54
N GLU A 159 -17.25 -15.16 51.49
CA GLU A 159 -18.32 -16.10 51.73
C GLU A 159 -18.21 -17.34 50.82
N TYR A 160 -18.03 -18.52 51.42
CA TYR A 160 -18.20 -19.81 50.73
C TYR A 160 -18.99 -20.79 51.60
N LEU A 161 -19.96 -21.43 50.95
CA LEU A 161 -20.96 -22.37 51.45
C LEU A 161 -20.33 -23.54 52.24
N ILE A 162 -20.82 -23.77 53.46
CA ILE A 162 -20.34 -24.76 54.44
C ILE A 162 -20.74 -26.20 54.05
N PRO A 163 -19.81 -27.15 53.85
CA PRO A 163 -20.09 -28.58 53.93
C PRO A 163 -19.96 -29.08 55.39
N SER A 164 -20.64 -30.19 55.71
CA SER A 164 -20.78 -30.69 57.08
C SER A 164 -19.49 -31.26 57.69
N ILE A 165 -19.28 -30.87 58.96
CA ILE A 165 -18.10 -31.09 59.83
C ILE A 165 -17.59 -32.54 59.88
N THR A 166 -18.45 -33.54 59.64
CA THR A 166 -18.09 -34.97 59.75
C THR A 166 -17.29 -35.51 58.56
N GLN A 167 -17.42 -34.89 57.37
CA GLN A 167 -16.72 -35.35 56.16
C GLN A 167 -15.31 -34.73 56.04
N GLU A 168 -15.11 -33.50 56.55
CA GLU A 168 -13.82 -32.81 56.54
C GLU A 168 -12.81 -33.34 57.57
N ILE A 169 -13.25 -33.88 58.70
CA ILE A 169 -12.33 -34.48 59.70
C ILE A 169 -11.70 -35.77 59.16
N LEU A 170 -12.43 -36.52 58.32
CA LEU A 170 -11.91 -37.74 57.68
C LEU A 170 -11.00 -37.41 56.48
N GLU A 171 -11.26 -36.31 55.76
CA GLU A 171 -10.35 -35.79 54.71
C GLU A 171 -9.12 -35.05 55.27
N SER A 172 -9.23 -34.54 56.50
CA SER A 172 -8.12 -33.93 57.24
C SER A 172 -7.31 -35.03 57.90
N SER A 173 -6.17 -35.36 57.30
CA SER A 173 -5.11 -36.28 57.75
C SER A 173 -4.62 -36.18 59.22
N ILE A 174 -5.28 -35.42 60.09
CA ILE A 174 -4.99 -35.17 61.50
C ILE A 174 -4.88 -36.48 62.29
N ILE A 175 -5.74 -37.47 62.04
CA ILE A 175 -5.69 -38.77 62.72
C ILE A 175 -4.33 -39.47 62.44
N VAL A 176 -3.86 -39.40 61.20
CA VAL A 176 -2.57 -39.98 60.81
C VAL A 176 -1.41 -39.22 61.48
N ASP A 177 -1.51 -37.90 61.64
CA ASP A 177 -0.52 -37.11 62.37
C ASP A 177 -0.46 -37.47 63.86
N ILE A 178 -1.62 -37.63 64.50
CA ILE A 178 -1.73 -38.03 65.90
C ILE A 178 -1.14 -39.43 66.11
N LEU A 179 -1.42 -40.38 65.21
CA LEU A 179 -0.84 -41.72 65.27
C LEU A 179 0.69 -41.71 65.03
N ALA A 180 1.19 -40.80 64.17
CA ALA A 180 2.61 -40.69 63.86
C ALA A 180 3.45 -40.13 65.02
N ILE A 181 2.87 -39.25 65.86
CA ILE A 181 3.56 -38.60 66.98
C ILE A 181 3.55 -39.42 68.27
N LEU A 182 2.74 -40.49 68.38
CA LEU A 182 2.68 -41.30 69.60
C LEU A 182 4.10 -41.67 70.09
N PRO A 183 4.43 -41.51 71.39
CA PRO A 183 5.80 -41.67 71.88
C PRO A 183 6.22 -43.14 72.03
N LEU A 184 5.82 -44.02 71.11
CA LEU A 184 6.07 -45.46 71.15
C LEU A 184 7.57 -45.83 71.19
N PRO A 185 8.50 -45.17 70.49
CA PRO A 185 9.93 -45.49 70.54
C PRO A 185 10.55 -44.94 71.82
N GLN A 186 10.11 -43.77 72.29
CA GLN A 186 10.53 -43.24 73.59
C GLN A 186 10.09 -44.19 74.72
N VAL A 187 8.85 -44.69 74.68
CA VAL A 187 8.33 -45.72 75.59
C VAL A 187 9.13 -47.02 75.45
N ALA A 188 9.44 -47.46 74.23
CA ALA A 188 10.27 -48.64 74.00
C ALA A 188 11.68 -48.50 74.61
N ILE A 189 12.33 -47.35 74.41
CA ILE A 189 13.68 -47.07 74.90
C ILE A 189 13.73 -46.94 76.43
N LEU A 190 12.74 -46.30 77.04
CA LEU A 190 12.74 -45.97 78.47
C LEU A 190 12.17 -47.09 79.34
N ILE A 191 11.18 -47.84 78.85
CA ILE A 191 10.47 -48.86 79.62
C ILE A 191 10.84 -50.25 79.13
N PHE A 192 10.76 -50.52 77.82
CA PHE A 192 10.94 -51.87 77.31
C PHE A 192 12.39 -52.31 77.20
N PHE A 193 13.32 -51.48 76.74
CA PHE A 193 14.73 -51.87 76.60
C PHE A 193 15.42 -52.21 77.92
N PRO A 194 15.17 -51.48 79.04
CA PRO A 194 15.61 -51.93 80.36
C PRO A 194 14.97 -53.27 80.77
N ASN A 195 13.68 -53.47 80.44
CA ASN A 195 12.92 -54.67 80.79
C ASN A 195 13.10 -55.85 79.80
N MET A 196 13.71 -55.64 78.63
CA MET A 196 14.04 -56.67 77.64
C MET A 196 15.02 -57.69 78.24
N ARG A 197 15.74 -57.26 79.27
CA ARG A 197 16.65 -58.06 80.10
C ARG A 197 15.92 -59.09 80.99
N VAL A 198 14.60 -58.93 81.17
CA VAL A 198 13.75 -59.65 82.15
C VAL A 198 12.55 -60.33 81.48
N SER A 199 12.06 -59.78 80.36
CA SER A 199 10.78 -60.16 79.75
C SER A 199 10.84 -61.45 78.93
N GLY A 200 9.85 -62.34 79.15
CA GLY A 200 9.60 -63.49 78.28
C GLY A 200 9.20 -63.13 76.84
N SER A 201 9.00 -64.16 76.00
CA SER A 201 8.70 -64.04 74.55
C SER A 201 7.57 -63.06 74.21
N PHE A 202 6.58 -62.90 75.09
CA PHE A 202 5.42 -62.01 74.86
C PHE A 202 5.79 -60.52 74.83
N GLY A 203 6.62 -60.03 75.77
CA GLY A 203 7.03 -58.62 75.77
C GLY A 203 8.01 -58.27 74.63
N LYS A 204 8.84 -59.24 74.22
CA LYS A 204 9.69 -59.12 73.02
C LYS A 204 8.84 -58.97 71.75
N ARG A 205 7.74 -59.74 71.64
CA ARG A 205 6.77 -59.64 70.53
C ARG A 205 6.04 -58.30 70.52
N ILE A 206 5.50 -57.85 71.65
CA ILE A 206 4.78 -56.57 71.75
C ILE A 206 5.67 -55.41 71.30
N MET A 207 6.91 -55.37 71.76
CA MET A 207 7.85 -54.32 71.37
C MET A 207 8.13 -54.30 69.86
N ASN A 208 8.29 -55.47 69.22
CA ASN A 208 8.46 -55.57 67.77
C ASN A 208 7.22 -55.01 67.02
N PHE A 209 6.00 -55.29 67.53
CA PHE A 209 4.76 -54.72 67.00
C PHE A 209 4.63 -53.21 67.23
N LEU A 210 4.99 -52.70 68.40
CA LEU A 210 4.93 -51.26 68.72
C LEU A 210 5.85 -50.45 67.80
N VAL A 211 7.05 -50.97 67.57
CA VAL A 211 8.05 -50.36 66.69
C VAL A 211 7.58 -50.35 65.23
N MET A 212 7.04 -51.47 64.72
CA MET A 212 6.49 -51.53 63.36
C MET A 212 5.19 -50.71 63.20
N GLY A 213 4.34 -50.73 64.22
CA GLY A 213 3.03 -50.09 64.21
C GLY A 213 3.08 -48.57 64.07
N GLN A 214 4.15 -47.92 64.54
CA GLN A 214 4.35 -46.49 64.37
C GLN A 214 4.98 -46.10 63.03
N TYR A 215 5.80 -46.99 62.48
CA TYR A 215 6.48 -46.73 61.22
C TYR A 215 5.46 -46.53 60.08
N VAL A 216 4.34 -47.27 60.13
CA VAL A 216 3.25 -47.21 59.14
C VAL A 216 2.58 -45.84 59.06
N PRO A 217 2.05 -45.23 60.15
CA PRO A 217 1.50 -43.87 60.13
C PRO A 217 2.46 -42.82 59.57
N ARG A 218 3.76 -42.93 59.87
CA ARG A 218 4.79 -41.96 59.41
C ARG A 218 5.02 -42.04 57.90
N VAL A 219 5.16 -43.26 57.38
CA VAL A 219 5.29 -43.48 55.93
C VAL A 219 4.01 -43.07 55.20
N LEU A 220 2.84 -43.43 55.75
CA LEU A 220 1.53 -43.02 55.21
C LEU A 220 1.40 -41.50 55.17
N ARG A 221 1.90 -40.78 56.18
CA ARG A 221 1.89 -39.32 56.22
C ARG A 221 2.72 -38.69 55.10
N ILE A 222 3.90 -39.24 54.82
CA ILE A 222 4.75 -38.79 53.70
C ILE A 222 3.99 -38.99 52.39
N TYR A 223 3.42 -40.19 52.18
CA TYR A 223 2.62 -40.51 50.99
C TYR A 223 1.44 -39.54 50.80
N LEU A 224 0.64 -39.29 51.84
CA LEU A 224 -0.50 -38.38 51.78
C LEU A 224 -0.06 -36.93 51.51
N SER A 225 1.08 -36.50 52.07
CA SER A 225 1.63 -35.16 51.84
C SER A 225 2.13 -35.00 50.39
N CYS A 226 2.79 -36.02 49.84
CA CYS A 226 3.20 -36.06 48.43
C CYS A 226 2.01 -36.12 47.47
N LYS A 227 0.93 -36.83 47.83
CA LYS A 227 -0.32 -36.88 47.04
C LYS A 227 -1.03 -35.52 47.02
N LYS A 228 -1.14 -34.84 48.17
CA LYS A 228 -1.79 -33.52 48.27
C LYS A 228 -0.99 -32.41 47.58
N ALA A 229 0.34 -32.58 47.50
CA ALA A 229 1.24 -31.71 46.74
C ALA A 229 1.12 -31.86 45.20
N LYS A 230 0.21 -32.70 44.67
CA LYS A 230 -0.08 -32.83 43.24
C LYS A 230 -0.92 -31.69 42.64
N LYS A 231 -1.16 -30.57 43.34
CA LYS A 231 -1.44 -29.31 42.63
C LYS A 231 -0.14 -28.91 41.92
N PRO A 232 -0.16 -28.61 40.62
CA PRO A 232 1.05 -28.46 39.84
C PRO A 232 1.91 -27.37 40.49
N PHE A 233 3.03 -27.79 41.08
CA PHE A 233 4.12 -26.87 41.36
C PHE A 233 4.36 -26.12 40.06
N LYS A 234 4.35 -24.80 40.13
CA LYS A 234 4.56 -23.90 38.97
C LYS A 234 5.97 -24.01 38.36
N GLY A 235 6.71 -25.07 38.68
CA GLY A 235 7.93 -25.51 38.03
C GLY A 235 7.94 -27.04 37.92
N HIS A 236 8.28 -27.55 36.74
CA HIS A 236 8.45 -28.98 36.49
C HIS A 236 9.37 -29.59 37.55
N ILE A 237 8.87 -30.51 38.38
CA ILE A 237 9.73 -31.39 39.16
C ILE A 237 10.56 -32.18 38.14
N PRO A 238 11.89 -32.02 38.12
CA PRO A 238 12.73 -32.68 37.12
C PRO A 238 12.49 -34.19 37.16
N LEU A 239 12.40 -34.83 35.99
CA LEU A 239 12.17 -36.28 35.88
C LEU A 239 13.21 -37.08 36.67
N TRP A 240 14.46 -36.63 36.69
CA TRP A 240 15.54 -37.22 37.49
C TRP A 240 15.26 -37.16 39.01
N LEU A 241 14.61 -36.10 39.50
CA LEU A 241 14.25 -35.98 40.92
C LEU A 241 13.19 -37.01 41.35
N LYS A 242 12.29 -37.41 40.44
CA LYS A 242 11.35 -38.53 40.69
C LYS A 242 12.05 -39.88 40.74
N GLY A 243 13.04 -40.10 39.86
CA GLY A 243 13.91 -41.28 39.89
C GLY A 243 14.70 -41.37 41.19
N LEU A 244 15.28 -40.26 41.64
CA LEU A 244 16.03 -40.16 42.90
C LEU A 244 15.16 -40.47 44.13
N LEU A 245 13.90 -40.00 44.14
CA LEU A 245 12.95 -40.29 45.21
C LEU A 245 12.57 -41.78 45.27
N ASN A 246 12.40 -42.45 44.13
CA ASN A 246 12.13 -43.89 44.09
C ASN A 246 13.33 -44.71 44.58
N LEU A 247 14.55 -44.31 44.19
CA LEU A 247 15.78 -44.91 44.71
C LEU A 247 15.94 -44.68 46.21
N PHE A 248 15.58 -43.49 46.70
CA PHE A 248 15.62 -43.17 48.13
C PHE A 248 14.71 -44.08 48.96
N LEU A 249 13.50 -44.39 48.49
CA LEU A 249 12.61 -45.36 49.17
C LEU A 249 13.23 -46.75 49.26
N TYR A 250 13.95 -47.17 48.22
CA TYR A 250 14.66 -48.44 48.18
C TYR A 250 15.79 -48.48 49.23
N ILE A 251 16.62 -47.44 49.26
CA ILE A 251 17.71 -47.27 50.25
C ILE A 251 17.15 -47.24 51.68
N LEU A 252 16.05 -46.52 51.90
CA LEU A 252 15.39 -46.42 53.19
C LEU A 252 14.87 -47.79 53.67
N ALA A 253 14.23 -48.56 52.80
CA ALA A 253 13.77 -49.91 53.13
C ALA A 253 14.94 -50.84 53.50
N SER A 254 16.05 -50.77 52.77
CA SER A 254 17.28 -51.52 53.08
C SER A 254 17.84 -51.17 54.46
N HIS A 255 17.88 -49.87 54.80
CA HIS A 255 18.33 -49.39 56.10
C HIS A 255 17.48 -49.94 57.25
N VAL A 256 16.16 -49.86 57.11
CA VAL A 256 15.20 -50.32 58.13
C VAL A 256 15.30 -51.82 58.35
N LEU A 257 15.28 -52.62 57.27
CA LEU A 257 15.39 -54.07 57.36
C LEU A 257 16.72 -54.51 57.98
N GLY A 258 17.82 -53.82 57.64
CA GLY A 258 19.12 -54.03 58.27
C GLY A 258 19.11 -53.77 59.77
N ALA A 259 18.50 -52.67 60.20
CA ALA A 259 18.40 -52.33 61.63
C ALA A 259 17.55 -53.35 62.41
N PHE A 260 16.46 -53.85 61.83
CA PHE A 260 15.68 -54.94 62.43
C PHE A 260 16.48 -56.23 62.51
N TRP A 261 17.29 -56.55 61.49
CA TRP A 261 18.15 -57.72 61.53
C TRP A 261 19.18 -57.66 62.66
N TYR A 262 19.85 -56.51 62.85
CA TYR A 262 20.75 -56.29 63.99
C TYR A 262 20.03 -56.50 65.33
N PHE A 263 18.86 -55.90 65.47
CA PHE A 263 18.08 -55.96 66.70
C PHE A 263 17.54 -57.37 67.00
N PHE A 264 17.04 -58.07 65.99
CA PHE A 264 16.58 -59.45 66.13
C PHE A 264 17.74 -60.40 66.40
N ALA A 265 18.94 -60.15 65.87
CA ALA A 265 20.13 -60.91 66.27
C ALA A 265 20.43 -60.76 67.76
N ALA A 266 20.27 -59.56 68.32
CA ALA A 266 20.43 -59.33 69.75
C ALA A 266 19.36 -60.10 70.55
N GLN A 267 18.09 -60.03 70.12
CA GLN A 267 16.99 -60.78 70.75
C GLN A 267 17.19 -62.31 70.67
N GLN A 268 17.70 -62.81 69.54
CA GLN A 268 17.94 -64.22 69.31
C GLN A 268 19.05 -64.73 70.22
N MET A 269 20.13 -63.95 70.39
CA MET A 269 21.20 -64.27 71.35
C MET A 269 20.69 -64.28 72.80
N ILE A 270 19.92 -63.27 73.19
CA ILE A 270 19.31 -63.20 74.54
C ILE A 270 18.38 -64.40 74.77
N SER A 271 17.63 -64.83 73.75
CA SER A 271 16.73 -65.98 73.85
C SER A 271 17.50 -67.29 73.98
N CYS A 272 18.66 -67.41 73.33
CA CYS A 272 19.56 -68.54 73.54
C CYS A 272 20.08 -68.55 74.99
N TRP A 273 20.56 -67.42 75.51
CA TRP A 273 21.01 -67.32 76.90
C TRP A 273 19.92 -67.65 77.92
N GLU A 274 18.68 -67.20 77.68
CA GLU A 274 17.53 -67.58 78.49
C GLU A 274 17.25 -69.09 78.43
N HIS A 275 17.35 -69.71 77.25
CA HIS A 275 17.16 -71.15 77.08
C HIS A 275 18.24 -71.95 77.82
N ALA A 276 19.51 -71.58 77.64
CA ALA A 276 20.64 -72.19 78.34
C ALA A 276 20.56 -72.03 79.87
N CYS A 277 20.15 -70.85 80.34
CA CYS A 277 20.04 -70.55 81.76
C CYS A 277 18.89 -71.31 82.46
N ARG A 278 17.78 -71.56 81.75
CA ARG A 278 16.70 -72.44 82.26
C ARG A 278 17.16 -73.88 82.44
N HIS A 279 18.08 -74.37 81.60
CA HIS A 279 18.68 -75.69 81.74
C HIS A 279 19.63 -75.80 82.95
N GLY A 280 20.22 -74.69 83.39
CA GLY A 280 21.21 -74.64 84.47
C GLY A 280 20.69 -74.26 85.87
N ASN A 281 19.37 -74.31 86.12
CA ASN A 281 18.72 -73.97 87.41
C ASN A 281 19.07 -72.57 87.99
N GLY A 282 19.29 -71.55 87.16
CA GLY A 282 19.82 -70.24 87.60
C GLY A 282 19.08 -68.99 87.13
N CYS A 283 17.87 -69.09 86.55
CA CYS A 283 17.26 -67.92 85.89
C CYS A 283 16.40 -67.09 86.86
N GLY A 284 16.97 -66.01 87.41
CA GLY A 284 16.26 -64.93 88.12
C GLY A 284 15.85 -63.77 87.19
N SER A 285 15.02 -62.86 87.68
CA SER A 285 14.45 -61.76 86.88
C SER A 285 15.48 -60.78 86.33
N SER A 286 16.68 -60.62 86.90
CA SER A 286 17.72 -59.67 86.47
C SER A 286 18.98 -60.29 85.86
N THR A 287 18.92 -61.58 85.50
CA THR A 287 20.11 -62.42 85.22
C THR A 287 21.05 -61.84 84.14
N PHE A 288 20.57 -61.20 83.07
CA PHE A 288 21.44 -60.73 81.98
C PHE A 288 21.77 -59.24 82.02
N ASN A 289 21.70 -58.59 83.20
CA ASN A 289 22.01 -57.17 83.36
C ASN A 289 23.51 -56.93 83.66
N CYS A 290 24.22 -56.17 82.83
CA CYS A 290 25.63 -55.86 83.06
C CYS A 290 25.91 -54.88 84.22
N HIS A 291 24.88 -54.34 84.90
CA HIS A 291 25.04 -53.43 86.05
C HIS A 291 24.92 -54.10 87.42
N ASP A 292 24.29 -55.27 87.51
CA ASP A 292 24.11 -55.97 88.78
C ASP A 292 25.28 -56.96 88.98
N HIS A 293 26.27 -56.58 89.77
CA HIS A 293 27.48 -57.39 90.03
C HIS A 293 27.24 -58.65 90.91
N GLN A 294 26.00 -59.11 91.10
CA GLN A 294 25.66 -60.10 92.14
C GLN A 294 25.03 -61.42 91.67
N THR A 295 24.83 -61.67 90.38
CA THR A 295 24.44 -63.01 89.90
C THR A 295 25.63 -63.76 89.31
N LEU A 296 26.16 -64.73 90.07
CA LEU A 296 27.14 -65.72 89.61
C LEU A 296 26.48 -66.64 88.56
N ILE A 297 26.48 -66.21 87.30
CA ILE A 297 26.03 -67.01 86.16
C ILE A 297 27.17 -67.94 85.77
N ASN A 298 26.87 -69.22 85.53
CA ASN A 298 27.84 -70.15 84.96
C ASN A 298 28.01 -69.86 83.45
N ILE A 299 28.94 -68.96 83.12
CA ILE A 299 29.22 -68.51 81.75
C ILE A 299 29.61 -69.68 80.84
N THR A 300 30.23 -70.73 81.39
CA THR A 300 30.59 -71.95 80.65
C THR A 300 29.35 -72.64 80.06
N VAL A 301 28.28 -72.76 80.85
CA VAL A 301 27.00 -73.35 80.38
C VAL A 301 26.38 -72.53 79.24
N LEU A 302 26.50 -71.19 79.31
CA LEU A 302 26.02 -70.32 78.24
C LEU A 302 26.85 -70.48 76.96
N ASN A 303 28.18 -70.61 77.07
CA ASN A 303 29.04 -70.82 75.90
C ASN A 303 28.79 -72.18 75.25
N ASP A 304 28.60 -73.23 76.05
CA ASP A 304 28.42 -74.59 75.56
C ASP A 304 27.06 -74.77 74.87
N LEU A 305 25.99 -74.16 75.41
CA LEU A 305 24.63 -74.27 74.87
C LEU A 305 24.29 -73.21 73.81
N CYS A 306 25.06 -72.12 73.72
CA CYS A 306 24.92 -71.08 72.69
C CYS A 306 26.20 -70.86 71.86
N PRO A 307 26.71 -71.89 71.17
CA PRO A 307 27.95 -71.77 70.41
C PRO A 307 27.74 -71.01 69.09
N ILE A 308 28.46 -69.90 68.93
CA ILE A 308 28.49 -69.11 67.68
C ILE A 308 29.65 -69.55 66.76
N ASN A 309 30.74 -70.09 67.33
CA ASN A 309 31.93 -70.48 66.59
C ASN A 309 32.67 -71.68 67.25
N PRO A 310 32.67 -72.89 66.65
CA PRO A 310 31.86 -73.27 65.49
C PRO A 310 30.36 -73.32 65.84
N PRO A 311 29.45 -72.94 64.93
CA PRO A 311 28.02 -72.98 65.21
C PRO A 311 27.50 -74.43 65.30
N ASN A 312 26.58 -74.69 66.24
CA ASN A 312 25.91 -75.99 66.34
C ASN A 312 24.38 -75.82 66.37
N THR A 313 23.74 -76.08 65.23
CA THR A 313 22.29 -75.94 65.04
C THR A 313 21.47 -76.95 65.85
N THR A 314 22.06 -78.03 66.34
CA THR A 314 21.36 -79.00 67.21
C THR A 314 21.13 -78.47 68.63
N LEU A 315 21.97 -77.55 69.09
CA LEU A 315 21.86 -76.92 70.41
C LEU A 315 21.02 -75.66 70.34
N PHE A 316 21.34 -74.79 69.38
CA PHE A 316 20.55 -73.61 69.09
C PHE A 316 20.81 -73.12 67.67
N ASP A 317 19.74 -72.95 66.89
CA ASP A 317 19.83 -72.45 65.53
C ASP A 317 19.68 -70.91 65.50
N PHE A 318 20.75 -70.23 65.10
CA PHE A 318 20.79 -68.77 64.94
C PHE A 318 20.30 -68.29 63.57
N GLY A 319 20.11 -69.21 62.60
CA GLY A 319 19.60 -68.92 61.26
C GLY A 319 20.27 -67.72 60.58
N ILE A 320 19.46 -66.79 60.05
CA ILE A 320 19.91 -65.60 59.33
C ILE A 320 20.74 -64.63 60.18
N TYR A 321 20.73 -64.76 61.51
CA TYR A 321 21.43 -63.86 62.43
C TYR A 321 22.86 -64.33 62.76
N LEU A 322 23.23 -65.56 62.38
CA LEU A 322 24.54 -66.12 62.69
C LEU A 322 25.69 -65.24 62.19
N ASN A 323 25.57 -64.69 60.98
CA ASN A 323 26.61 -63.87 60.37
C ASN A 323 26.95 -62.62 61.20
N VAL A 324 25.95 -61.90 61.72
CA VAL A 324 26.21 -60.68 62.51
C VAL A 324 26.79 -61.01 63.88
N LEU A 325 26.35 -62.13 64.47
CA LEU A 325 26.88 -62.62 65.75
C LEU A 325 28.37 -62.99 65.63
N GLN A 326 28.77 -63.60 64.51
CA GLN A 326 30.17 -63.93 64.19
C GLN A 326 31.01 -62.70 63.83
N SER A 327 30.43 -61.72 63.11
CA SER A 327 31.12 -60.49 62.69
C SER A 327 31.56 -59.61 63.87
N GLY A 328 30.96 -59.84 65.03
CA GLY A 328 31.20 -59.12 66.26
C GLY A 328 30.60 -57.71 66.33
N ALA A 329 29.75 -57.33 65.37
CA ALA A 329 29.09 -56.03 65.37
C ALA A 329 28.22 -55.78 66.62
N LEU A 330 27.63 -56.83 67.22
CA LEU A 330 26.83 -56.72 68.46
C LEU A 330 27.69 -56.51 69.71
N TRP A 331 29.00 -56.74 69.64
CA TRP A 331 29.94 -56.57 70.75
C TRP A 331 30.67 -55.22 70.70
N SER A 332 30.67 -54.56 69.53
CA SER A 332 31.37 -53.28 69.31
C SER A 332 30.55 -52.08 69.79
N THR A 333 31.20 -51.03 70.29
CA THR A 333 30.54 -49.72 70.55
C THR A 333 30.52 -48.82 69.32
N ASP A 334 31.19 -49.19 68.23
CA ASP A 334 31.34 -48.38 67.02
C ASP A 334 30.04 -48.35 66.19
N TYR A 335 29.30 -47.23 66.26
CA TYR A 335 28.03 -47.05 65.57
C TYR A 335 28.15 -47.12 64.03
N PRO A 336 29.07 -46.38 63.37
CA PRO A 336 29.31 -46.51 61.94
C PRO A 336 29.46 -47.96 61.45
N LEU A 337 30.23 -48.78 62.18
CA LEU A 337 30.40 -50.19 61.85
C LEU A 337 29.10 -50.99 61.94
N LYS A 338 28.31 -50.81 63.02
CA LYS A 338 27.00 -51.44 63.18
C LYS A 338 26.05 -51.07 62.04
N PHE A 339 25.98 -49.77 61.74
CA PHE A 339 25.11 -49.21 60.72
C PHE A 339 25.49 -49.74 59.34
N LEU A 340 26.76 -49.66 58.93
CA LEU A 340 27.20 -50.08 57.61
C LEU A 340 27.05 -51.59 57.40
N ASN A 341 27.40 -52.41 58.39
CA ASN A 341 27.24 -53.87 58.29
C ASN A 341 25.76 -54.25 58.10
N SER A 342 24.89 -53.65 58.92
CA SER A 342 23.45 -53.89 58.88
C SER A 342 22.80 -53.36 57.60
N PHE A 343 23.17 -52.16 57.17
CA PHE A 343 22.71 -51.56 55.91
C PHE A 343 23.13 -52.39 54.71
N CYS A 344 24.39 -52.83 54.64
CA CYS A 344 24.90 -53.70 53.58
C CYS A 344 24.14 -55.04 53.53
N TRP A 345 23.87 -55.64 54.69
CA TRP A 345 23.07 -56.87 54.75
C TRP A 345 21.64 -56.63 54.24
N GLY A 346 21.00 -55.54 54.68
CA GLY A 346 19.64 -55.19 54.25
C GLY A 346 19.55 -54.90 52.76
N LEU A 347 20.51 -54.14 52.22
CA LEU A 347 20.59 -53.82 50.80
C LEU A 347 20.77 -55.08 49.95
N ARG A 348 21.75 -55.92 50.31
CA ARG A 348 22.04 -57.16 49.58
C ARG A 348 20.81 -58.06 49.48
N ASN A 349 20.13 -58.31 50.61
CA ASN A 349 19.00 -59.23 50.64
C ASN A 349 17.73 -58.64 50.03
N LEU A 350 17.53 -57.32 50.10
CA LEU A 350 16.43 -56.66 49.40
C LEU A 350 16.63 -56.71 47.87
N SER A 351 17.87 -56.57 47.41
CA SER A 351 18.24 -56.65 45.98
C SER A 351 18.23 -58.07 45.42
N SER A 352 18.50 -59.08 46.26
CA SER A 352 18.46 -60.48 45.85
C SER A 352 17.15 -61.20 46.23
N LEU A 353 16.09 -60.46 46.62
CA LEU A 353 14.79 -61.01 47.02
C LEU A 353 14.89 -62.07 48.14
N ALA A 354 15.89 -61.92 49.01
CA ALA A 354 16.27 -62.86 50.07
C ALA A 354 16.52 -64.31 49.60
N SER A 355 16.93 -64.49 48.33
CA SER A 355 17.19 -65.82 47.74
C SER A 355 18.19 -66.69 48.52
N ASN A 356 19.11 -66.04 49.25
CA ASN A 356 20.22 -66.70 49.95
C ASN A 356 20.02 -66.72 51.47
N LEU A 357 18.84 -66.37 51.98
CA LEU A 357 18.53 -66.42 53.41
C LEU A 357 17.96 -67.79 53.78
N GLN A 358 18.63 -68.45 54.72
CA GLN A 358 18.17 -69.70 55.32
C GLN A 358 17.68 -69.42 56.75
N PRO A 359 16.37 -69.32 56.98
CA PRO A 359 15.83 -69.10 58.32
C PRO A 359 15.89 -70.36 59.18
N SER A 360 15.97 -70.20 60.50
CA SER A 360 15.70 -71.30 61.44
C SER A 360 14.21 -71.68 61.45
N PHE A 361 13.84 -72.71 62.22
CA PHE A 361 12.43 -73.07 62.45
C PHE A 361 11.63 -72.05 63.29
N TYR A 362 12.22 -70.90 63.63
CA TYR A 362 11.55 -69.85 64.38
C TYR A 362 10.53 -69.08 63.53
N THR A 363 9.26 -69.11 63.93
CA THR A 363 8.13 -68.54 63.16
C THR A 363 8.33 -67.07 62.74
N TRP A 364 8.90 -66.24 63.62
CA TRP A 364 9.11 -64.82 63.31
C TRP A 364 10.25 -64.59 62.32
N GLU A 365 11.26 -65.45 62.32
CA GLU A 365 12.35 -65.37 61.35
C GLU A 365 11.86 -65.76 59.96
N ILE A 366 11.07 -66.83 59.85
CA ILE A 366 10.42 -67.24 58.59
C ILE A 366 9.51 -66.11 58.08
N ALA A 367 8.69 -65.51 58.95
CA ALA A 367 7.84 -64.38 58.59
C ALA A 367 8.65 -63.15 58.13
N PHE A 368 9.80 -62.89 58.78
CA PHE A 368 10.69 -61.79 58.42
C PHE A 368 11.38 -62.01 57.06
N VAL A 369 11.87 -63.22 56.78
CA VAL A 369 12.44 -63.58 55.47
C VAL A 369 11.38 -63.47 54.37
N ALA A 370 10.17 -64.01 54.58
CA ALA A 370 9.07 -63.89 53.64
C ALA A 370 8.70 -62.41 53.38
N PHE A 371 8.70 -61.58 54.42
CA PHE A 371 8.47 -60.14 54.30
C PHE A 371 9.56 -59.46 53.47
N ILE A 372 10.85 -59.76 53.68
CA ILE A 372 11.95 -59.22 52.87
C ILE A 372 11.78 -59.60 51.40
N SER A 373 11.41 -60.85 51.10
CA SER A 373 11.18 -61.31 49.72
C SER A 373 10.03 -60.55 49.04
N ILE A 374 8.88 -60.41 49.72
CA ILE A 374 7.70 -59.71 49.16
C ILE A 374 7.99 -58.22 48.95
N ILE A 375 8.55 -57.55 49.96
CA ILE A 375 8.88 -56.11 49.88
C ILE A 375 9.97 -55.87 48.83
N GLY A 376 10.99 -56.74 48.76
CA GLY A 376 12.02 -56.70 47.73
C GLY A 376 11.42 -56.76 46.34
N LEU A 377 10.49 -57.69 46.09
CA LEU A 377 9.85 -57.86 44.78
C LEU A 377 9.03 -56.63 44.40
N ILE A 378 8.19 -56.13 45.31
CA ILE A 378 7.34 -54.96 45.07
C ILE A 378 8.20 -53.73 44.78
N LEU A 379 9.22 -53.46 45.60
CA LEU A 379 10.08 -52.28 45.43
C LEU A 379 10.95 -52.38 44.17
N PHE A 380 11.44 -53.58 43.82
CA PHE A 380 12.24 -53.79 42.61
C PHE A 380 11.43 -53.57 41.33
N VAL A 381 10.22 -54.14 41.24
CA VAL A 381 9.29 -53.92 40.12
C VAL A 381 8.88 -52.45 40.05
N TYR A 382 8.59 -51.82 41.20
CA TYR A 382 8.24 -50.41 41.26
C TYR A 382 9.37 -49.50 40.77
N LEU A 383 10.62 -49.79 41.13
CA LEU A 383 11.79 -49.03 40.68
C LEU A 383 11.97 -49.14 39.15
N ILE A 384 11.97 -50.36 38.61
CA ILE A 384 12.15 -50.60 37.16
C ILE A 384 11.03 -49.96 36.35
N GLY A 385 9.76 -50.18 36.73
CA GLY A 385 8.61 -49.67 35.96
C GLY A 385 8.59 -48.14 35.89
N ASN A 386 8.95 -47.46 36.99
CA ASN A 386 9.02 -46.00 37.00
C ASN A 386 10.24 -45.47 36.22
N LEU A 387 11.41 -46.10 36.33
CA LEU A 387 12.60 -45.69 35.57
C LEU A 387 12.37 -45.81 34.06
N GLN A 388 11.78 -46.91 33.60
CA GLN A 388 11.40 -47.09 32.19
C GLN A 388 10.44 -46.01 31.70
N THR A 389 9.42 -45.69 32.52
CA THR A 389 8.46 -44.63 32.22
C THR A 389 9.12 -43.24 32.15
N TYR A 390 10.05 -42.92 33.06
CA TYR A 390 10.72 -41.62 33.06
C TYR A 390 11.65 -41.44 31.86
N VAL A 391 12.38 -42.48 31.47
CA VAL A 391 13.21 -42.43 30.26
C VAL A 391 12.36 -42.24 29.01
N LEU A 392 11.21 -42.94 28.91
CA LEU A 392 10.27 -42.76 27.79
C LEU A 392 9.67 -41.35 27.72
N ILE A 393 9.33 -40.76 28.87
CA ILE A 393 8.82 -39.38 28.93
C ILE A 393 9.90 -38.37 28.55
N ASP A 394 11.15 -38.58 28.99
CA ASP A 394 12.27 -37.68 28.68
C ASP A 394 12.61 -37.71 27.19
N THR A 395 12.60 -38.89 26.56
CA THR A 395 12.79 -39.02 25.10
C THR A 395 11.67 -38.33 24.32
N GLN A 396 10.39 -38.52 24.72
CA GLN A 396 9.25 -37.82 24.12
C GLN A 396 9.30 -36.30 24.35
N SER A 397 9.71 -35.85 25.53
CA SER A 397 9.87 -34.43 25.85
C SER A 397 10.99 -33.80 25.02
N LEU A 398 12.10 -34.50 24.82
CA LEU A 398 13.21 -34.04 24.00
C LEU A 398 12.81 -33.98 22.52
N GLU A 399 12.11 -34.99 22.02
CA GLU A 399 11.61 -35.02 20.65
C GLU A 399 10.56 -33.95 20.38
N SER A 400 9.60 -33.75 21.29
CA SER A 400 8.60 -32.68 21.20
C SER A 400 9.28 -31.31 21.25
N HIS A 401 10.24 -31.11 22.16
CA HIS A 401 11.01 -29.86 22.20
C HIS A 401 11.84 -29.65 20.93
N ARG A 402 12.41 -30.72 20.35
CA ARG A 402 13.12 -30.66 19.06
C ARG A 402 12.18 -30.33 17.91
N ARG A 403 10.96 -30.89 17.89
CA ARG A 403 9.91 -30.59 16.90
C ARG A 403 9.43 -29.15 17.03
N GLU A 404 9.15 -28.69 18.25
CA GLU A 404 8.76 -27.31 18.53
C GLU A 404 9.86 -26.31 18.14
N ASN A 405 11.12 -26.61 18.47
CA ASN A 405 12.25 -25.77 18.07
C ASN A 405 12.46 -25.79 16.55
N LYS A 406 12.26 -26.94 15.89
CA LYS A 406 12.29 -27.05 14.42
C LYS A 406 11.18 -26.22 13.79
N LEU A 407 9.96 -26.28 14.33
CA LEU A 407 8.81 -25.48 13.90
C LEU A 407 9.07 -23.99 14.10
N LYS A 408 9.57 -23.56 15.27
CA LYS A 408 9.94 -22.16 15.55
C LYS A 408 11.00 -21.63 14.60
N ARG A 409 12.03 -22.43 14.28
CA ARG A 409 13.06 -22.05 13.30
C ARG A 409 12.47 -21.89 11.90
N LYS A 410 11.67 -22.87 11.43
CA LYS A 410 10.98 -22.79 10.13
C LYS A 410 10.03 -21.59 10.06
N MET A 411 9.27 -21.34 11.12
CA MET A 411 8.41 -20.16 11.25
C MET A 411 9.19 -18.86 11.09
N LYS A 412 10.32 -18.71 11.79
CA LYS A 412 11.15 -17.49 11.70
C LYS A 412 11.81 -17.31 10.33
N GLU A 413 12.19 -18.39 9.67
CA GLU A 413 12.71 -18.34 8.30
C GLU A 413 11.62 -17.96 7.30
N ASN A 414 10.44 -18.58 7.41
CA ASN A 414 9.30 -18.34 6.55
C ASN A 414 8.71 -16.95 6.75
N ASP A 415 8.75 -16.39 7.95
CA ASP A 415 8.36 -15.01 8.26
C ASP A 415 9.08 -14.00 7.34
N ARG A 416 10.40 -14.16 7.19
CA ARG A 416 11.23 -13.33 6.31
C ARG A 416 10.91 -13.55 4.84
N LYS A 417 10.68 -14.82 4.44
CA LYS A 417 10.33 -15.17 3.05
C LYS A 417 8.97 -14.60 2.65
N VAL A 418 7.96 -14.74 3.51
CA VAL A 418 6.61 -14.20 3.31
C VAL A 418 6.65 -12.69 3.26
N GLU A 419 7.37 -12.02 4.16
CA GLU A 419 7.50 -10.56 4.15
C GLU A 419 8.16 -10.03 2.87
N SER A 420 9.26 -10.67 2.45
CA SER A 420 9.94 -10.35 1.19
C SER A 420 9.00 -10.57 -0.01
N TRP A 421 8.27 -11.69 -0.04
CA TRP A 421 7.33 -12.01 -1.09
C TRP A 421 6.16 -11.02 -1.15
N LEU A 422 5.54 -10.70 -0.02
CA LEU A 422 4.44 -9.73 0.07
C LEU A 422 4.88 -8.34 -0.41
N SER A 423 6.07 -7.91 0.00
CA SER A 423 6.66 -6.62 -0.41
C SER A 423 6.92 -6.59 -1.92
N GLY A 424 7.49 -7.67 -2.46
CA GLY A 424 7.78 -7.79 -3.90
C GLY A 424 6.52 -7.81 -4.78
N HIS A 425 5.38 -8.25 -4.25
CA HIS A 425 4.11 -8.33 -4.97
C HIS A 425 3.15 -7.17 -4.64
N GLY A 426 3.58 -6.18 -3.83
CA GLY A 426 2.77 -5.03 -3.47
C GLY A 426 1.53 -5.37 -2.64
N ILE A 427 1.60 -6.41 -1.81
CA ILE A 427 0.51 -6.85 -0.93
C ILE A 427 0.70 -6.25 0.46
N PRO A 428 -0.33 -5.65 1.09
CA PRO A 428 -0.21 -5.04 2.41
C PRO A 428 0.25 -6.03 3.50
N LEU A 429 1.20 -5.59 4.33
CA LEU A 429 1.75 -6.36 5.46
C LEU A 429 0.72 -6.77 6.52
N GLY A 430 -0.42 -6.08 6.61
CA GLY A 430 -1.52 -6.46 7.51
C GLY A 430 -2.06 -7.87 7.26
N ARG A 431 -1.80 -8.46 6.08
CA ARG A 431 -2.18 -9.84 5.75
C ARG A 431 -1.14 -10.90 6.12
N LYS A 432 0.08 -10.48 6.49
CA LYS A 432 1.17 -11.38 6.91
C LYS A 432 0.71 -12.31 8.04
N GLN A 433 -0.06 -11.79 8.99
CA GLN A 433 -0.54 -12.58 10.12
C GLN A 433 -1.41 -13.77 9.69
N LYS A 434 -2.42 -13.54 8.83
CA LYS A 434 -3.27 -14.63 8.31
C LYS A 434 -2.49 -15.67 7.51
N ILE A 435 -1.55 -15.23 6.67
CA ILE A 435 -0.72 -16.13 5.88
C ILE A 435 0.20 -16.95 6.78
N MET A 436 0.77 -16.34 7.83
CA MET A 436 1.61 -17.04 8.80
C MET A 436 0.80 -18.01 9.67
N GLU A 437 -0.45 -17.71 10.00
CA GLU A 437 -1.36 -18.66 10.67
C GLU A 437 -1.66 -19.89 9.79
N GLU A 438 -1.86 -19.67 8.49
CA GLU A 438 -2.06 -20.75 7.52
C GLU A 438 -0.81 -21.62 7.36
N ILE A 439 0.35 -21.00 7.16
CA ILE A 439 1.65 -21.69 7.10
C ILE A 439 1.93 -22.44 8.41
N HIS A 440 1.46 -21.92 9.55
CA HIS A 440 1.58 -22.61 10.84
C HIS A 440 0.83 -23.94 10.80
N ARG A 441 -0.41 -23.91 10.32
CA ARG A 441 -1.27 -25.09 10.24
C ARG A 441 -0.66 -26.14 9.30
N GLU A 442 -0.23 -25.73 8.11
CA GLU A 442 0.38 -26.64 7.14
C GLU A 442 1.72 -27.22 7.60
N LEU A 443 2.58 -26.44 8.28
CA LEU A 443 3.85 -26.97 8.82
C LEU A 443 3.67 -27.94 9.99
N VAL A 444 2.53 -27.87 10.68
CA VAL A 444 2.16 -28.84 11.73
C VAL A 444 1.76 -30.17 11.11
N GLU A 445 1.05 -30.16 9.97
CA GLU A 445 0.61 -31.37 9.28
C GLU A 445 1.69 -31.95 8.34
N ASN A 446 2.36 -31.12 7.55
CA ASN A 446 3.38 -31.50 6.59
C ASN A 446 4.73 -30.82 6.88
N SER A 447 5.67 -31.61 7.43
CA SER A 447 6.98 -31.11 7.81
C SER A 447 7.88 -30.71 6.63
N GLU A 448 7.53 -31.03 5.38
CA GLU A 448 8.26 -30.70 4.16
C GLU A 448 7.61 -29.58 3.31
N PHE A 449 6.61 -28.88 3.86
CA PHE A 449 5.91 -27.79 3.18
C PHE A 449 6.84 -26.69 2.64
N ASP A 450 6.78 -26.44 1.33
CA ASP A 450 7.52 -25.37 0.64
C ASP A 450 6.66 -24.11 0.52
N VAL A 451 6.92 -23.17 1.41
CA VAL A 451 6.19 -21.92 1.55
C VAL A 451 6.13 -21.11 0.26
N VAL A 452 7.20 -21.04 -0.53
CA VAL A 452 7.21 -20.12 -1.69
C VAL A 452 6.32 -20.61 -2.82
N ARG A 453 6.26 -21.93 -3.01
CA ARG A 453 5.44 -22.56 -4.05
C ARG A 453 3.96 -22.60 -3.69
N GLU A 454 3.65 -22.69 -2.40
CA GLU A 454 2.29 -22.84 -1.84
C GLU A 454 1.68 -21.54 -1.27
N ILE A 455 2.42 -20.42 -1.15
CA ILE A 455 1.78 -19.12 -0.82
C ILE A 455 0.65 -18.78 -1.84
N LEU A 456 0.80 -19.24 -3.09
CA LEU A 456 -0.19 -19.09 -4.15
C LEU A 456 -1.44 -19.96 -3.96
N SER A 457 -1.34 -21.12 -3.28
CA SER A 457 -2.50 -21.96 -2.93
C SER A 457 -3.22 -21.46 -1.67
N ILE A 458 -2.49 -20.79 -0.77
CA ILE A 458 -3.02 -20.23 0.49
C ILE A 458 -3.85 -18.96 0.27
N LEU A 459 -3.45 -18.10 -0.66
CA LEU A 459 -4.12 -16.82 -0.90
C LEU A 459 -5.26 -16.99 -1.90
N PRO A 460 -6.48 -16.48 -1.62
CA PRO A 460 -7.58 -16.53 -2.57
C PRO A 460 -7.17 -15.85 -3.88
N HIS A 461 -7.31 -16.57 -5.00
CA HIS A 461 -6.92 -16.07 -6.33
C HIS A 461 -7.54 -14.70 -6.66
N GLU A 462 -8.76 -14.43 -6.18
CA GLU A 462 -9.45 -13.15 -6.38
C GLU A 462 -8.77 -11.98 -5.65
N GLU A 463 -8.20 -12.23 -4.47
CA GLU A 463 -7.56 -11.19 -3.65
C GLU A 463 -6.15 -10.85 -4.15
N ILE A 464 -5.40 -11.85 -4.67
CA ILE A 464 -4.13 -11.62 -5.38
C ILE A 464 -4.39 -10.78 -6.63
N LYS A 465 -5.45 -11.10 -7.38
CA LYS A 465 -5.80 -10.39 -8.61
C LYS A 465 -6.07 -8.91 -8.34
N SER A 466 -6.74 -8.58 -7.24
CA SER A 466 -7.03 -7.20 -6.79
C SER A 466 -5.83 -6.40 -6.28
N CYS A 467 -4.77 -7.07 -5.79
CA CYS A 467 -3.58 -6.39 -5.24
C CYS A 467 -2.40 -6.38 -6.23
N SER A 468 -2.52 -7.13 -7.33
CA SER A 468 -1.49 -7.28 -8.34
C SER A 468 -1.05 -5.91 -8.89
N PRO A 469 0.24 -5.74 -9.24
CA PRO A 469 0.73 -4.55 -9.94
C PRO A 469 -0.11 -4.21 -11.19
N LEU A 470 -0.55 -5.22 -11.95
CA LEU A 470 -1.49 -5.09 -13.07
C LEU A 470 -2.82 -4.41 -12.70
N SER A 471 -3.45 -4.85 -11.61
CA SER A 471 -4.71 -4.26 -11.15
C SER A 471 -4.56 -2.81 -10.70
N ARG A 472 -3.39 -2.45 -10.13
CA ARG A 472 -3.06 -1.07 -9.74
C ARG A 472 -2.85 -0.20 -10.98
N LEU A 473 -2.15 -0.70 -12.00
CA LEU A 473 -2.00 -0.01 -13.28
C LEU A 473 -3.36 0.25 -13.94
N ARG A 474 -4.30 -0.71 -13.90
CA ARG A 474 -5.65 -0.53 -14.45
C ARG A 474 -6.50 0.54 -13.73
N LYS A 475 -6.15 0.94 -12.50
CA LYS A 475 -6.81 2.06 -11.81
C LYS A 475 -6.39 3.42 -12.36
N VAL A 476 -5.22 3.51 -12.99
CA VAL A 476 -4.72 4.75 -13.58
C VAL A 476 -5.54 5.06 -14.83
N PRO A 477 -6.24 6.21 -14.90
CA PRO A 477 -7.10 6.56 -16.03
C PRO A 477 -6.41 6.50 -17.40
N LEU A 478 -5.11 6.80 -17.44
CA LEU A 478 -4.28 6.73 -18.64
C LEU A 478 -3.98 5.28 -19.07
N LEU A 479 -3.91 4.33 -18.14
CA LEU A 479 -3.54 2.94 -18.44
C LEU A 479 -4.73 1.97 -18.48
N LYS A 480 -5.92 2.40 -18.06
CA LYS A 480 -7.13 1.57 -17.95
C LYS A 480 -7.45 0.76 -19.22
N ASP A 481 -7.27 1.37 -20.38
CA ASP A 481 -7.65 0.82 -21.70
C ASP A 481 -6.43 0.31 -22.50
N MET A 482 -5.25 0.23 -21.88
CA MET A 482 -4.03 -0.29 -22.52
C MET A 482 -4.12 -1.81 -22.74
N ASP A 483 -3.39 -2.28 -23.76
CA ASP A 483 -3.23 -3.71 -24.02
C ASP A 483 -2.60 -4.42 -22.81
N GLU A 484 -3.11 -5.60 -22.49
CA GLU A 484 -2.67 -6.37 -21.31
C GLU A 484 -1.17 -6.69 -21.37
N GLY A 485 -0.62 -6.97 -22.57
CA GLY A 485 0.81 -7.25 -22.73
C GLY A 485 1.69 -6.06 -22.38
N VAL A 486 1.25 -4.84 -22.71
CA VAL A 486 1.93 -3.59 -22.33
C VAL A 486 1.86 -3.38 -20.83
N LEU A 487 0.69 -3.62 -20.22
CA LEU A 487 0.51 -3.50 -18.78
C LEU A 487 1.36 -4.52 -18.01
N VAL A 488 1.46 -5.76 -18.50
CA VAL A 488 2.35 -6.80 -17.93
C VAL A 488 3.78 -6.30 -17.93
N GLU A 489 4.27 -5.78 -19.06
CA GLU A 489 5.65 -5.30 -19.14
C GLU A 489 5.92 -4.10 -18.23
N ILE A 490 5.00 -3.13 -18.14
CA ILE A 490 5.10 -2.03 -17.17
C ILE A 490 5.10 -2.57 -15.74
N SER A 491 4.30 -3.60 -15.47
CA SER A 491 4.19 -4.20 -14.15
C SER A 491 5.49 -4.87 -13.69
N GLU A 492 6.25 -5.46 -14.61
CA GLU A 492 7.57 -6.04 -14.36
C GLU A 492 8.65 -4.98 -14.07
N LYS A 493 8.40 -3.73 -14.46
CA LYS A 493 9.29 -2.58 -14.24
C LYS A 493 9.00 -1.81 -12.96
N LEU A 494 7.91 -2.15 -12.26
CA LEU A 494 7.60 -1.61 -10.94
C LEU A 494 8.49 -2.28 -9.89
N HIS A 495 9.16 -1.49 -9.06
CA HIS A 495 9.94 -1.99 -7.94
C HIS A 495 9.49 -1.38 -6.62
N PRO A 496 9.52 -2.13 -5.50
CA PRO A 496 9.13 -1.61 -4.20
C PRO A 496 10.21 -0.68 -3.62
N GLU A 497 9.78 0.46 -3.07
CA GLU A 497 10.60 1.36 -2.24
C GLU A 497 9.92 1.65 -0.89
N LYS A 498 10.73 2.01 0.11
CA LYS A 498 10.30 2.36 1.45
C LYS A 498 10.75 3.79 1.77
N TYR A 499 9.86 4.58 2.35
CA TYR A 499 10.13 5.94 2.79
C TYR A 499 9.81 6.10 4.27
N THR A 500 10.68 6.78 5.00
CA THR A 500 10.49 7.03 6.43
C THR A 500 9.66 8.30 6.68
N PRO A 501 9.03 8.46 7.86
CA PRO A 501 8.24 9.63 8.19
C PRO A 501 9.03 10.93 8.01
N GLY A 502 8.43 11.90 7.31
CA GLY A 502 9.05 13.19 6.99
C GLY A 502 10.01 13.17 5.80
N GLN A 503 10.28 12.02 5.19
CA GLN A 503 11.13 11.94 4.01
C GLN A 503 10.43 12.56 2.78
N ILE A 504 11.16 13.44 2.08
CA ILE A 504 10.72 14.05 0.83
C ILE A 504 10.90 13.00 -0.28
N ILE A 505 9.80 12.64 -0.94
CA ILE A 505 9.80 11.68 -2.03
C ILE A 505 10.01 12.40 -3.36
N ILE A 506 9.26 13.49 -3.58
CA ILE A 506 9.37 14.33 -4.78
C ILE A 506 9.55 15.78 -4.33
N LYS A 507 10.62 16.39 -4.86
CA LYS A 507 10.98 17.77 -4.56
C LYS A 507 10.29 18.72 -5.53
N LYS A 508 9.97 19.90 -5.00
CA LYS A 508 9.48 21.03 -5.76
C LYS A 508 10.54 21.52 -6.76
N ASP A 509 10.09 22.03 -7.91
CA ASP A 509 10.90 22.64 -8.97
C ASP A 509 11.86 21.66 -9.68
N GLU A 510 11.74 20.36 -9.39
CA GLU A 510 12.39 19.29 -10.15
C GLU A 510 11.44 18.72 -11.21
N THR A 511 11.99 17.97 -12.15
CA THR A 511 11.19 17.24 -13.16
C THR A 511 10.63 15.95 -12.57
N LEU A 512 9.43 15.54 -12.99
CA LEU A 512 8.84 14.29 -12.53
C LEU A 512 9.67 13.10 -13.04
N GLN A 513 10.36 12.41 -12.14
CA GLN A 513 11.20 11.25 -12.46
C GLN A 513 10.52 9.92 -12.09
N MET A 514 9.45 9.94 -11.29
CA MET A 514 8.85 8.70 -10.79
C MET A 514 7.34 8.82 -10.61
N MET A 515 6.67 7.71 -10.82
CA MET A 515 5.27 7.48 -10.50
C MET A 515 5.20 6.52 -9.31
N LEU A 516 4.32 6.81 -8.36
CA LEU A 516 4.23 6.12 -7.08
C LEU A 516 2.87 5.43 -6.95
N PHE A 517 2.85 4.16 -6.55
CA PHE A 517 1.64 3.44 -6.13
C PHE A 517 1.74 3.09 -4.66
N ILE A 518 0.89 3.68 -3.83
CA ILE A 518 0.97 3.52 -2.38
C ILE A 518 0.40 2.16 -2.00
N VAL A 519 1.25 1.32 -1.41
CA VAL A 519 0.88 -0.01 -0.90
C VAL A 519 0.44 0.11 0.55
N HIS A 520 1.19 0.90 1.33
CA HIS A 520 0.96 1.13 2.76
C HIS A 520 1.49 2.52 3.16
N GLY A 521 0.90 3.09 4.22
CA GLY A 521 1.23 4.43 4.70
C GLY A 521 0.47 5.53 3.98
N HIS A 522 0.81 6.77 4.31
CA HIS A 522 0.19 7.98 3.80
C HIS A 522 1.23 8.98 3.31
N VAL A 523 0.94 9.65 2.20
CA VAL A 523 1.73 10.76 1.67
C VAL A 523 0.88 12.01 1.60
N THR A 524 1.50 13.16 1.82
CA THR A 524 0.90 14.48 1.63
C THR A 524 1.42 15.09 0.34
N ILE A 525 0.53 15.72 -0.42
CA ILE A 525 0.84 16.51 -1.60
C ILE A 525 0.53 17.97 -1.28
N GLU A 526 1.57 18.80 -1.32
CA GLU A 526 1.43 20.25 -1.15
C GLU A 526 1.64 20.95 -2.49
N LYS A 527 0.64 21.73 -2.91
CA LYS A 527 0.67 22.54 -4.13
C LYS A 527 1.09 23.97 -3.77
N THR A 528 1.96 24.56 -4.59
CA THR A 528 2.55 25.88 -4.33
C THR A 528 1.54 27.04 -4.44
N ASP A 529 0.37 26.81 -5.05
CA ASP A 529 -0.68 27.81 -5.28
C ASP A 529 -1.53 28.13 -4.03
N GLY A 530 -1.22 27.53 -2.88
CA GLY A 530 -2.00 27.69 -1.64
C GLY A 530 -3.32 26.91 -1.65
N SER A 531 -3.52 26.01 -2.62
CA SER A 531 -4.63 25.06 -2.59
C SER A 531 -4.45 24.02 -1.48
N ARG A 532 -5.57 23.40 -1.08
CA ARG A 532 -5.63 22.49 0.07
C ARG A 532 -4.74 21.26 -0.18
N SER A 533 -3.89 20.91 0.79
CA SER A 533 -3.05 19.72 0.74
C SER A 533 -3.88 18.45 0.52
N GLU A 534 -3.50 17.64 -0.46
CA GLU A 534 -4.13 16.34 -0.74
C GLU A 534 -3.43 15.23 0.05
N TYR A 535 -4.23 14.34 0.63
CA TYR A 535 -3.73 13.17 1.38
C TYR A 535 -4.00 11.92 0.56
N LEU A 536 -2.95 11.18 0.21
CA LEU A 536 -3.07 9.90 -0.47
C LEU A 536 -2.70 8.76 0.49
N GLY A 537 -3.49 7.69 0.46
CA GLY A 537 -3.32 6.52 1.32
C GLY A 537 -3.13 5.23 0.53
N ALA A 538 -3.21 4.11 1.25
CA ALA A 538 -3.05 2.79 0.66
C ALA A 538 -4.06 2.54 -0.47
N GLY A 539 -3.54 2.24 -1.67
CA GLY A 539 -4.33 1.98 -2.87
C GLY A 539 -4.38 3.14 -3.87
N ASP A 540 -3.95 4.33 -3.46
CA ASP A 540 -3.83 5.51 -4.31
C ASP A 540 -2.51 5.54 -5.09
N PHE A 541 -2.40 6.44 -6.06
CA PHE A 541 -1.19 6.64 -6.86
C PHE A 541 -0.94 8.13 -7.12
N TYR A 542 0.30 8.48 -7.44
CA TYR A 542 0.74 9.82 -7.79
C TYR A 542 1.69 9.80 -8.99
N GLY A 543 1.68 10.86 -9.80
CA GLY A 543 2.65 11.06 -10.88
C GLY A 543 2.29 10.35 -12.19
N GLN A 544 1.00 10.17 -12.49
CA GLN A 544 0.57 9.59 -13.77
C GLN A 544 1.02 10.43 -14.99
N GLU A 545 1.32 11.71 -14.75
CA GLU A 545 1.85 12.68 -15.71
C GLU A 545 3.18 12.21 -16.31
N LEU A 546 3.92 11.33 -15.61
CA LEU A 546 5.15 10.71 -16.09
C LEU A 546 4.95 9.96 -17.41
N LEU A 547 3.78 9.33 -17.59
CA LEU A 547 3.46 8.50 -18.75
C LEU A 547 3.29 9.32 -20.04
N VAL A 548 2.99 10.61 -19.90
CA VAL A 548 2.82 11.55 -21.02
C VAL A 548 3.96 12.56 -21.08
N SER A 549 4.94 12.47 -20.19
CA SER A 549 6.07 13.40 -20.13
C SER A 549 7.10 13.16 -21.26
N PRO A 550 7.74 14.22 -21.79
CA PRO A 550 8.81 14.06 -22.79
C PRO A 550 10.09 13.42 -22.23
N LEU A 551 10.22 13.30 -20.89
CA LEU A 551 11.43 12.87 -20.17
C LEU A 551 12.13 11.61 -20.72
N TRP A 552 11.39 10.60 -21.21
CA TRP A 552 11.98 9.36 -21.76
C TRP A 552 12.39 9.46 -23.23
N THR A 553 12.16 10.59 -23.88
CA THR A 553 12.35 10.79 -25.33
C THR A 553 13.19 12.02 -25.67
N SER A 554 13.15 13.08 -24.85
CA SER A 554 13.96 14.30 -24.95
C SER A 554 13.95 15.05 -23.62
N SER A 555 15.12 15.35 -23.04
CA SER A 555 15.20 15.98 -21.71
C SER A 555 15.04 17.51 -21.72
N SER A 556 15.01 18.16 -22.88
CA SER A 556 14.98 19.63 -22.99
C SER A 556 13.61 20.25 -22.72
N ASP A 557 12.52 19.46 -22.85
CA ASP A 557 11.15 19.99 -22.89
C ASP A 557 10.35 19.67 -21.62
N ALA A 558 11.00 19.12 -20.60
CA ALA A 558 10.37 18.71 -19.35
C ALA A 558 10.10 19.91 -18.45
N LYS A 559 8.82 20.23 -18.21
CA LYS A 559 8.44 21.28 -17.26
C LYS A 559 8.67 20.84 -15.81
N PRO A 560 9.22 21.71 -14.94
CA PRO A 560 9.33 21.46 -13.51
C PRO A 560 7.95 21.40 -12.86
N ILE A 561 7.81 20.59 -11.82
CA ILE A 561 6.53 20.42 -11.09
C ILE A 561 6.48 21.41 -9.92
N ASN A 562 5.30 22.01 -9.73
CA ASN A 562 5.02 22.91 -8.60
C ASN A 562 4.44 22.18 -7.37
N GLU A 563 4.66 20.88 -7.28
CA GLU A 563 4.08 19.99 -6.27
C GLU A 563 5.18 19.35 -5.41
N PHE A 564 4.91 19.21 -4.13
CA PHE A 564 5.82 18.64 -3.14
C PHE A 564 5.17 17.41 -2.51
N VAL A 565 5.87 16.26 -2.52
CA VAL A 565 5.35 14.99 -1.97
C VAL A 565 6.22 14.50 -0.84
N GLN A 566 5.60 14.29 0.33
CA GLN A 566 6.30 13.88 1.55
C GLN A 566 5.58 12.70 2.23
N ALA A 567 6.36 11.76 2.77
CA ALA A 567 5.85 10.66 3.59
C ALA A 567 5.41 11.17 4.97
N ILE A 568 4.19 10.83 5.39
CA ILE A 568 3.65 11.20 6.71
C ILE A 568 4.06 10.16 7.76
N ASP A 569 3.99 8.88 7.40
CA ASP A 569 4.37 7.72 8.20
C ASP A 569 5.32 6.79 7.41
N ASP A 570 5.54 5.55 7.87
CA ASP A 570 6.32 4.57 7.12
C ASP A 570 5.57 4.15 5.85
N VAL A 571 5.98 4.70 4.71
CA VAL A 571 5.33 4.46 3.42
C VAL A 571 6.04 3.35 2.67
N GLN A 572 5.25 2.40 2.15
CA GLN A 572 5.69 1.44 1.16
C GLN A 572 4.98 1.72 -0.16
N ALA A 573 5.75 1.88 -1.24
CA ALA A 573 5.21 2.17 -2.56
C ALA A 573 5.86 1.29 -3.62
N LEU A 574 5.11 0.99 -4.69
CA LEU A 574 5.70 0.51 -5.94
C LEU A 574 6.02 1.72 -6.81
N VAL A 575 7.25 1.81 -7.28
CA VAL A 575 7.78 2.94 -8.02
C VAL A 575 7.98 2.54 -9.47
N LEU A 576 7.42 3.34 -10.39
CA LEU A 576 7.78 3.31 -11.79
C LEU A 576 8.62 4.54 -12.07
N SER A 577 9.92 4.36 -12.22
CA SER A 577 10.79 5.44 -12.62
C SER A 577 10.66 5.67 -14.13
N ALA A 578 11.05 6.86 -14.56
CA ALA A 578 12.41 6.81 -15.03
C ALA A 578 12.70 6.29 -16.44
N THR A 579 14.01 6.25 -16.62
CA THR A 579 14.80 5.07 -16.93
C THR A 579 13.99 3.78 -17.13
N ASN A 580 13.19 3.31 -16.16
CA ASN A 580 12.44 2.06 -16.31
C ASN A 580 11.47 2.09 -17.50
N VAL A 581 10.71 3.19 -17.70
CA VAL A 581 9.83 3.39 -18.87
C VAL A 581 10.65 3.44 -20.17
N ALA A 582 11.82 4.07 -20.16
CA ALA A 582 12.70 4.12 -21.33
C ALA A 582 13.23 2.73 -21.74
N THR A 583 13.35 1.78 -20.80
CA THR A 583 13.81 0.41 -21.06
C THR A 583 12.74 -0.55 -21.60
N LEU A 584 11.50 -0.10 -21.78
CA LEU A 584 10.41 -0.94 -22.28
C LEU A 584 10.67 -1.41 -23.73
N GLY A 585 10.05 -2.51 -24.10
CA GLY A 585 10.05 -3.08 -25.44
C GLY A 585 9.50 -2.11 -26.48
N PHE A 586 9.86 -2.33 -27.75
CA PHE A 586 9.48 -1.45 -28.85
C PHE A 586 7.95 -1.27 -28.95
N SER A 587 7.18 -2.35 -28.82
CA SER A 587 5.71 -2.34 -28.88
C SER A 587 5.08 -1.51 -27.75
N SER A 588 5.58 -1.67 -26.52
CA SER A 588 5.11 -0.95 -25.34
C SER A 588 5.45 0.53 -25.40
N ARG A 589 6.69 0.87 -25.80
CA ARG A 589 7.09 2.27 -26.06
C ARG A 589 6.21 2.93 -27.12
N ARG A 590 5.87 2.20 -28.19
CA ARG A 590 4.97 2.71 -29.23
C ARG A 590 3.58 3.05 -28.68
N SER A 591 3.05 2.20 -27.80
CA SER A 591 1.74 2.37 -27.16
C SER A 591 1.73 3.53 -26.17
N ILE A 592 2.80 3.70 -25.39
CA ILE A 592 2.97 4.86 -24.50
C ILE A 592 3.13 6.15 -25.31
N ASN A 593 3.88 6.12 -26.42
CA ASN A 593 4.01 7.28 -27.31
C ASN A 593 2.68 7.66 -27.97
N GLU A 594 1.87 6.67 -28.36
CA GLU A 594 0.51 6.89 -28.84
C GLU A 594 -0.34 7.61 -27.79
N LEU A 595 -0.34 7.11 -26.55
CA LEU A 595 -1.03 7.74 -25.43
C LEU A 595 -0.57 9.19 -25.24
N ARG A 596 0.73 9.44 -25.27
CA ARG A 596 1.31 10.79 -25.16
C ARG A 596 0.79 11.73 -26.25
N VAL A 597 0.80 11.30 -27.51
CA VAL A 597 0.32 12.13 -28.63
C VAL A 597 -1.18 12.38 -28.50
N VAL A 598 -1.96 11.37 -28.11
CA VAL A 598 -3.40 11.55 -27.89
C VAL A 598 -3.67 12.59 -26.79
N VAL A 599 -3.03 12.46 -25.63
CA VAL A 599 -3.32 13.32 -24.46
C VAL A 599 -2.73 14.73 -24.61
N ASN A 600 -1.46 14.85 -25.01
CA ASN A 600 -0.78 16.15 -25.03
C ASN A 600 -0.96 16.93 -26.33
N ILE A 601 -1.38 16.28 -27.42
CA ILE A 601 -1.47 16.93 -28.73
C ILE A 601 -2.91 16.95 -29.22
N LEU A 602 -3.54 15.78 -29.37
CA LEU A 602 -4.89 15.72 -29.94
C LEU A 602 -5.95 16.29 -28.98
N GLN A 603 -5.93 15.89 -27.70
CA GLN A 603 -6.91 16.38 -26.70
C GLN A 603 -6.69 17.85 -26.31
N LYS A 604 -5.55 18.46 -26.67
CA LYS A 604 -5.35 19.91 -26.51
C LYS A 604 -6.09 20.74 -27.55
N VAL A 605 -6.56 20.13 -28.64
CA VAL A 605 -7.47 20.80 -29.57
C VAL A 605 -8.86 20.88 -28.93
N PRO A 606 -9.45 22.06 -28.74
CA PRO A 606 -10.72 22.22 -28.01
C PRO A 606 -11.85 21.32 -28.54
N LYS A 607 -11.94 21.18 -29.87
CA LYS A 607 -12.94 20.32 -30.55
C LYS A 607 -12.71 18.81 -30.37
N LEU A 608 -11.53 18.39 -29.91
CA LEU A 608 -11.14 16.99 -29.73
C LEU A 608 -10.97 16.59 -28.26
N GLU A 609 -11.02 17.54 -27.32
CA GLU A 609 -10.79 17.30 -25.89
C GLU A 609 -11.68 16.18 -25.34
N THR A 610 -12.97 16.24 -25.64
CA THR A 610 -13.99 15.26 -25.20
C THR A 610 -14.24 14.15 -26.22
N MET A 611 -13.41 14.03 -27.25
CA MET A 611 -13.58 13.02 -28.29
C MET A 611 -13.30 11.62 -27.73
N ASP A 612 -14.03 10.62 -28.23
CA ASP A 612 -13.80 9.23 -27.83
C ASP A 612 -12.36 8.78 -28.13
N LYS A 613 -11.75 8.10 -27.16
CA LYS A 613 -10.33 7.70 -27.24
C LYS A 613 -10.05 6.79 -28.44
N GLN A 614 -10.99 5.95 -28.88
CA GLN A 614 -10.80 5.10 -30.06
C GLN A 614 -10.71 5.91 -31.35
N VAL A 615 -11.47 7.01 -31.43
CA VAL A 615 -11.41 7.95 -32.57
C VAL A 615 -10.05 8.65 -32.60
N LEU A 616 -9.59 9.17 -31.45
CA LEU A 616 -8.28 9.83 -31.34
C LEU A 616 -7.12 8.87 -31.68
N LYS A 617 -7.21 7.61 -31.24
CA LYS A 617 -6.28 6.54 -31.62
C LYS A 617 -6.27 6.28 -33.13
N ALA A 618 -7.44 6.24 -33.76
CA ALA A 618 -7.53 6.10 -35.21
C ALA A 618 -6.92 7.31 -35.94
N MET A 619 -7.07 8.52 -35.41
CA MET A 619 -6.40 9.73 -35.93
C MET A 619 -4.87 9.64 -35.80
N TYR A 620 -4.36 9.17 -34.66
CA TYR A 620 -2.92 8.99 -34.41
C TYR A 620 -2.26 8.10 -35.47
N HIS A 621 -2.89 6.99 -35.84
CA HIS A 621 -2.35 6.08 -36.88
C HIS A 621 -2.23 6.70 -38.28
N HIS A 622 -2.81 7.88 -38.48
CA HIS A 622 -2.73 8.65 -39.72
C HIS A 622 -1.86 9.91 -39.61
N LEU A 623 -1.23 10.16 -38.47
CA LEU A 623 -0.27 11.25 -38.29
C LEU A 623 1.05 10.93 -38.96
N SER A 624 1.66 11.95 -39.57
CA SER A 624 3.01 11.90 -40.12
C SER A 624 3.81 13.11 -39.65
N SER A 625 5.05 12.89 -39.20
CA SER A 625 5.95 13.99 -38.84
C SER A 625 6.56 14.64 -40.08
N VAL A 626 6.64 15.96 -40.08
CA VAL A 626 7.30 16.79 -41.10
C VAL A 626 8.07 17.91 -40.41
N SER A 627 9.26 18.21 -40.91
CA SER A 627 10.11 19.30 -40.45
C SER A 627 9.99 20.51 -41.36
N TYR A 628 9.82 21.70 -40.77
CA TYR A 628 9.85 22.99 -41.47
C TYR A 628 11.08 23.77 -41.04
N LYS A 629 11.72 24.45 -41.99
CA LYS A 629 12.89 25.29 -41.69
C LYS A 629 12.45 26.63 -41.14
N ARG A 630 13.38 27.33 -40.49
CA ARG A 630 13.18 28.72 -40.10
C ARG A 630 12.72 29.58 -41.28
N GLU A 631 11.78 30.49 -41.02
CA GLU A 631 11.12 31.37 -41.98
C GLU A 631 10.18 30.67 -42.99
N ASP A 632 10.03 29.34 -42.95
CA ASP A 632 9.07 28.64 -43.80
C ASP A 632 7.63 28.99 -43.39
N TYR A 633 6.78 29.16 -44.40
CA TYR A 633 5.35 29.33 -44.23
C TYR A 633 4.68 27.95 -44.19
N ILE A 634 3.99 27.64 -43.08
CA ILE A 634 3.21 26.40 -42.94
C ILE A 634 1.90 26.52 -43.75
N ILE A 635 1.20 27.64 -43.59
CA ILE A 635 0.00 27.97 -44.35
C ILE A 635 -0.14 29.50 -44.43
N ARG A 636 -0.70 30.02 -45.52
CA ARG A 636 -1.06 31.44 -45.64
C ARG A 636 -2.56 31.64 -45.48
N GLU A 637 -2.95 32.83 -45.03
CA GLU A 637 -4.35 33.22 -44.98
C GLU A 637 -4.98 33.05 -46.37
N ASN A 638 -6.25 32.66 -46.41
CA ASN A 638 -7.02 32.42 -47.63
C ASN A 638 -6.52 31.24 -48.49
N GLN A 639 -5.60 30.41 -48.03
CA GLN A 639 -5.24 29.16 -48.70
C GLN A 639 -6.13 27.99 -48.23
N PRO A 640 -6.41 27.00 -49.10
CA PRO A 640 -7.18 25.82 -48.73
C PRO A 640 -6.44 24.96 -47.69
N VAL A 641 -7.12 24.65 -46.60
CA VAL A 641 -6.58 23.86 -45.49
C VAL A 641 -6.77 22.39 -45.83
N SER A 642 -5.69 21.73 -46.25
CA SER A 642 -5.73 20.31 -46.64
C SER A 642 -5.24 19.35 -45.57
N MET A 643 -4.68 19.89 -44.48
CA MET A 643 -4.09 19.12 -43.39
C MET A 643 -4.26 19.87 -42.07
N MET A 644 -4.43 19.13 -40.98
CA MET A 644 -4.26 19.66 -39.63
C MET A 644 -2.78 19.56 -39.25
N PHE A 645 -2.26 20.58 -38.58
CA PHE A 645 -0.88 20.66 -38.14
C PHE A 645 -0.86 20.74 -36.61
N PHE A 646 0.05 20.00 -36.00
CA PHE A 646 0.27 20.01 -34.56
C PHE A 646 1.74 20.21 -34.28
N VAL A 647 2.09 21.33 -33.67
CA VAL A 647 3.49 21.68 -33.43
C VAL A 647 3.98 20.87 -32.24
N THR A 648 5.00 20.03 -32.45
CA THR A 648 5.59 19.20 -31.40
C THR A 648 6.88 19.78 -30.86
N ARG A 649 7.60 20.54 -31.69
CA ARG A 649 8.86 21.19 -31.34
C ARG A 649 9.07 22.42 -32.22
N GLY A 650 9.66 23.47 -31.66
CA GLY A 650 9.88 24.76 -32.33
C GLY A 650 8.71 25.74 -32.16
N GLU A 651 8.97 27.01 -32.45
CA GLU A 651 8.02 28.11 -32.28
C GLU A 651 7.44 28.57 -33.62
N VAL A 652 6.11 28.68 -33.66
CA VAL A 652 5.36 29.17 -34.82
C VAL A 652 4.44 30.32 -34.42
N THR A 653 4.37 31.34 -35.27
CA THR A 653 3.53 32.53 -35.04
C THR A 653 2.36 32.60 -36.01
N LYS A 654 1.25 33.15 -35.53
CA LYS A 654 0.01 33.36 -36.31
C LYS A 654 -0.15 34.84 -36.64
N ASN A 655 -0.27 35.19 -37.92
CA ASN A 655 -0.49 36.55 -38.43
C ASN A 655 0.60 37.58 -38.05
N GLU A 656 1.87 37.16 -38.03
CA GLU A 656 3.06 38.03 -37.84
C GLU A 656 3.08 38.88 -36.54
N ASN A 657 2.17 38.63 -35.59
CA ASN A 657 2.10 39.21 -34.24
C ASN A 657 1.87 38.07 -33.23
N PRO A 658 2.33 38.14 -31.96
CA PRO A 658 2.34 36.97 -31.08
C PRO A 658 0.92 36.65 -30.57
N PRO A 659 0.34 35.54 -31.05
CA PRO A 659 0.14 34.38 -30.19
C PRO A 659 0.76 33.11 -30.80
N GLU A 660 1.48 32.35 -29.99
CA GLU A 660 1.99 31.01 -30.33
C GLU A 660 0.83 30.09 -30.74
N ALA A 661 0.95 29.43 -31.89
CA ALA A 661 -0.06 28.50 -32.39
C ALA A 661 0.37 27.05 -32.17
N ASN A 662 -0.27 26.33 -31.23
CA ASN A 662 0.04 24.92 -30.96
C ASN A 662 -0.55 23.95 -32.02
N PHE A 663 -1.60 24.36 -32.71
CA PHE A 663 -2.24 23.58 -33.77
C PHE A 663 -2.93 24.47 -34.81
N ILE A 664 -3.19 23.92 -35.99
CA ILE A 664 -3.83 24.60 -37.13
C ILE A 664 -4.74 23.60 -37.85
N GLY A 665 -5.83 24.09 -38.45
CA GLY A 665 -6.70 23.30 -39.32
C GLY A 665 -7.88 22.65 -38.62
N GLU A 666 -8.28 23.13 -37.44
CA GLU A 666 -9.46 22.62 -36.72
C GLU A 666 -10.77 22.81 -37.49
N GLU A 667 -10.81 23.74 -38.45
CA GLU A 667 -11.88 23.91 -39.44
C GLU A 667 -12.15 22.65 -40.26
N LEU A 668 -11.16 21.75 -40.40
CA LEU A 668 -11.37 20.46 -41.04
C LEU A 668 -12.34 19.56 -40.28
N LEU A 669 -12.46 19.70 -38.95
CA LEU A 669 -13.37 18.87 -38.15
C LEU A 669 -14.85 19.17 -38.44
N GLU A 670 -15.17 20.40 -38.83
CA GLU A 670 -16.51 20.81 -39.27
C GLU A 670 -16.77 20.46 -40.75
N TRP A 671 -15.71 20.44 -41.57
CA TRP A 671 -15.80 20.09 -42.99
C TRP A 671 -16.03 18.60 -43.23
N VAL A 672 -15.35 17.71 -42.49
CA VAL A 672 -15.36 16.28 -42.80
C VAL A 672 -16.75 15.62 -42.79
N PRO A 673 -17.67 15.95 -41.87
CA PRO A 673 -19.04 15.41 -41.86
C PRO A 673 -19.90 15.86 -43.05
N ASP A 674 -19.50 16.90 -43.80
CA ASP A 674 -20.27 17.42 -44.92
C ASP A 674 -20.18 16.48 -46.15
N GLU A 675 -21.32 15.89 -46.51
CA GLU A 675 -21.47 15.05 -47.69
C GLU A 675 -21.75 15.84 -48.97
N SER A 676 -22.12 17.13 -48.85
CA SER A 676 -22.62 17.94 -49.97
C SER A 676 -21.54 18.17 -51.04
N PHE A 677 -20.28 18.35 -50.63
CA PHE A 677 -19.16 18.61 -51.53
C PHE A 677 -17.82 18.08 -50.97
N PRO A 678 -17.46 16.80 -51.20
CA PRO A 678 -16.30 16.17 -50.58
C PRO A 678 -14.94 16.72 -51.03
N THR A 679 -14.90 17.64 -52.00
CA THR A 679 -13.67 18.24 -52.57
C THR A 679 -13.42 19.69 -52.15
N ILE A 680 -14.41 20.39 -51.57
CA ILE A 680 -14.26 21.81 -51.22
C ILE A 680 -13.63 21.95 -49.84
N LEU A 681 -12.34 22.27 -49.77
CA LEU A 681 -11.63 22.49 -48.51
C LEU A 681 -11.97 23.87 -47.91
N PRO A 682 -12.00 23.99 -46.56
CA PRO A 682 -12.11 25.28 -45.90
C PRO A 682 -10.84 26.12 -46.15
N LEU A 683 -10.98 27.44 -46.04
CA LEU A 683 -9.89 28.39 -46.24
C LEU A 683 -9.29 28.78 -44.87
N SER A 684 -7.96 28.89 -44.81
CA SER A 684 -7.27 29.34 -43.61
C SER A 684 -7.65 30.78 -43.29
N THR A 685 -7.95 31.07 -42.02
CA THR A 685 -8.21 32.42 -41.50
C THR A 685 -6.93 33.13 -41.04
N CYS A 686 -5.76 32.50 -41.25
CA CYS A 686 -4.49 33.04 -40.77
C CYS A 686 -3.28 32.59 -41.60
N THR A 687 -2.20 33.36 -41.48
CA THR A 687 -0.87 33.00 -41.96
C THR A 687 -0.04 32.48 -40.81
N VAL A 688 0.60 31.33 -40.96
CA VAL A 688 1.47 30.71 -39.94
C VAL A 688 2.87 30.48 -40.47
N LYS A 689 3.87 30.93 -39.69
CA LYS A 689 5.28 30.94 -40.05
C LYS A 689 6.15 30.45 -38.90
N VAL A 690 7.23 29.74 -39.23
CA VAL A 690 8.25 29.28 -38.26
C VAL A 690 9.21 30.42 -37.90
N VAL A 691 9.42 30.68 -36.60
CA VAL A 691 10.17 31.85 -36.10
C VAL A 691 11.53 31.50 -35.50
N SER A 692 11.58 30.43 -34.71
CA SER A 692 12.78 30.04 -33.96
C SER A 692 13.72 29.15 -34.79
N ASP A 693 14.04 27.95 -34.29
CA ASP A 693 14.71 26.86 -34.98
C ASP A 693 13.74 26.02 -35.82
N ASP A 694 14.28 25.05 -36.58
CA ASP A 694 13.50 24.09 -37.36
C ASP A 694 12.37 23.48 -36.52
N ALA A 695 11.14 23.57 -37.04
CA ALA A 695 9.95 23.11 -36.34
C ALA A 695 9.60 21.68 -36.77
N GLU A 696 9.38 20.80 -35.80
CA GLU A 696 8.79 19.47 -36.04
C GLU A 696 7.29 19.53 -35.82
N VAL A 697 6.54 19.10 -36.84
CA VAL A 697 5.09 19.21 -36.88
C VAL A 697 4.49 17.86 -37.25
N LEU A 698 3.52 17.39 -36.46
CA LEU A 698 2.69 16.25 -36.83
C LEU A 698 1.55 16.73 -37.73
N ILE A 699 1.29 15.98 -38.80
CA ILE A 699 0.33 16.35 -39.83
C ILE A 699 -0.75 15.27 -39.94
N LEU A 700 -2.02 15.68 -39.92
CA LEU A 700 -3.18 14.84 -40.25
C LEU A 700 -3.84 15.32 -41.55
N LYS A 701 -3.70 14.55 -42.63
CA LYS A 701 -4.29 14.92 -43.93
C LYS A 701 -5.82 14.85 -43.91
N ALA A 702 -6.49 15.80 -44.55
CA ALA A 702 -7.95 15.85 -44.70
C ALA A 702 -8.53 14.54 -45.26
N LYS A 703 -7.88 13.93 -46.26
CA LYS A 703 -8.28 12.62 -46.82
C LYS A 703 -8.21 11.49 -45.79
N SER A 704 -7.21 11.51 -44.90
CA SER A 704 -7.07 10.52 -43.83
C SER A 704 -8.11 10.75 -42.75
N LEU A 705 -8.34 12.01 -42.35
CA LEU A 705 -9.39 12.37 -41.40
C LEU A 705 -10.78 11.93 -41.91
N LYS A 706 -11.06 12.11 -43.21
CA LYS A 706 -12.31 11.62 -43.83
C LYS A 706 -12.49 10.11 -43.74
N ARG A 707 -11.41 9.32 -43.85
CA ARG A 707 -11.46 7.86 -43.64
C ARG A 707 -11.72 7.49 -42.17
N VAL A 708 -11.22 8.29 -41.22
CA VAL A 708 -11.49 8.09 -39.80
C VAL A 708 -12.96 8.39 -39.52
N VAL A 709 -13.44 9.57 -39.91
CA VAL A 709 -14.84 9.98 -39.70
C VAL A 709 -15.82 9.03 -40.38
N SER A 710 -15.53 8.52 -41.59
CA SER A 710 -16.41 7.53 -42.24
C SER A 710 -16.60 6.24 -41.43
N LYS A 711 -15.64 5.89 -40.56
CA LYS A 711 -15.74 4.73 -39.66
C LYS A 711 -16.40 5.06 -38.32
N PHE A 712 -16.29 6.32 -37.88
CA PHE A 712 -16.71 6.78 -36.55
C PHE A 712 -17.77 7.90 -36.61
N MET A 713 -18.60 7.92 -37.65
CA MET A 713 -19.48 9.04 -38.00
C MET A 713 -20.37 9.50 -36.82
N SER A 714 -20.84 8.57 -35.99
CA SER A 714 -21.66 8.85 -34.81
C SER A 714 -21.04 9.86 -33.84
N HIS A 715 -19.71 9.88 -33.71
CA HIS A 715 -18.99 10.81 -32.83
C HIS A 715 -18.88 12.22 -33.40
N PHE A 716 -19.16 12.41 -34.69
CA PHE A 716 -19.02 13.68 -35.38
C PHE A 716 -20.36 14.39 -35.65
N ASN A 717 -21.49 13.78 -35.27
CA ASN A 717 -22.83 14.36 -35.46
C ASN A 717 -23.04 15.69 -34.73
N ASN A 718 -22.31 15.91 -33.62
CA ASN A 718 -22.40 17.11 -32.79
C ASN A 718 -21.51 18.27 -33.30
N PHE A 719 -20.61 18.02 -34.26
CA PHE A 719 -20.10 19.11 -35.08
C PHE A 719 -21.25 19.50 -35.97
N ALA A 720 -22.14 20.34 -35.44
CA ALA A 720 -23.24 20.92 -36.18
C ALA A 720 -22.66 21.40 -37.52
N SER A 721 -23.39 21.18 -38.60
CA SER A 721 -23.16 21.94 -39.83
C SER A 721 -23.76 23.33 -39.59
N PRO A 722 -22.95 24.39 -39.40
CA PRO A 722 -23.44 25.69 -39.83
C PRO A 722 -22.33 26.57 -40.40
N SER A 723 -21.50 26.06 -41.31
CA SER A 723 -20.82 26.93 -42.28
C SER A 723 -20.77 26.15 -43.56
N ASP A 724 -21.77 26.34 -44.41
CA ASP A 724 -21.70 25.88 -45.77
C ASP A 724 -20.37 26.39 -46.35
N VAL A 725 -19.36 25.52 -46.56
CA VAL A 725 -17.96 25.94 -46.83
C VAL A 725 -17.90 26.88 -48.03
N ARG A 726 -18.88 26.77 -48.92
CA ARG A 726 -19.19 27.69 -50.01
C ARG A 726 -19.31 29.17 -49.58
N LEU A 727 -19.82 29.47 -48.38
CA LEU A 727 -19.90 30.81 -47.81
C LEU A 727 -18.53 31.42 -47.55
N THR A 728 -17.54 30.62 -47.12
CA THR A 728 -16.17 31.13 -46.89
C THR A 728 -15.50 31.48 -48.22
N TRP A 729 -15.78 30.70 -49.26
CA TRP A 729 -15.33 30.99 -50.62
C TRP A 729 -16.05 32.21 -51.22
N LEU A 730 -17.36 32.33 -51.05
CA LEU A 730 -18.13 33.52 -51.47
C LEU A 730 -17.60 34.79 -50.82
N LYS A 731 -17.34 34.77 -49.50
CA LYS A 731 -16.78 35.91 -48.77
C LYS A 731 -15.38 36.35 -49.23
N LYS A 732 -14.71 35.66 -50.15
CA LYS A 732 -13.50 36.20 -50.80
C LYS A 732 -13.80 37.35 -51.77
N VAL A 733 -15.01 37.40 -52.32
CA VAL A 733 -15.44 38.47 -53.20
C VAL A 733 -15.99 39.58 -52.33
N GLU A 734 -15.43 40.78 -52.45
CA GLU A 734 -15.71 41.95 -51.61
C GLU A 734 -17.22 42.21 -51.44
N ILE A 735 -17.97 42.19 -52.54
CA ILE A 735 -19.41 42.45 -52.52
C ILE A 735 -20.21 41.39 -51.72
N PHE A 736 -19.74 40.14 -51.68
CA PHE A 736 -20.37 39.08 -50.89
C PHE A 736 -20.03 39.20 -49.40
N GLN A 737 -18.96 39.90 -49.01
CA GLN A 737 -18.64 40.12 -47.59
C GLN A 737 -19.69 40.98 -46.89
N GLN A 738 -20.28 41.91 -47.62
CA GLN A 738 -21.25 42.89 -47.11
C GLN A 738 -22.71 42.38 -47.14
N MET A 739 -22.96 41.20 -47.73
CA MET A 739 -24.31 40.64 -47.84
C MET A 739 -24.73 39.86 -46.59
N GLU A 740 -26.02 39.90 -46.27
CA GLU A 740 -26.61 39.08 -45.21
C GLU A 740 -26.41 37.57 -45.48
N GLU A 741 -26.15 36.82 -44.41
CA GLU A 741 -25.84 35.39 -44.48
C GLU A 741 -26.95 34.55 -45.14
N GLN A 742 -28.21 34.96 -45.02
CA GLN A 742 -29.35 34.29 -45.68
C GLN A 742 -29.25 34.36 -47.21
N VAL A 743 -28.81 35.50 -47.76
CA VAL A 743 -28.61 35.71 -49.20
C VAL A 743 -27.43 34.86 -49.67
N LEU A 744 -26.32 34.88 -48.92
CA LEU A 744 -25.16 34.07 -49.23
C LEU A 744 -25.48 32.57 -49.20
N LYS A 745 -26.35 32.10 -48.29
CA LYS A 745 -26.84 30.72 -48.26
C LYS A 745 -27.65 30.35 -49.51
N ALA A 746 -28.42 31.28 -50.07
CA ALA A 746 -29.15 31.06 -51.31
C ALA A 746 -28.19 31.02 -52.52
N ILE A 747 -27.25 31.96 -52.62
CA ILE A 747 -26.21 31.98 -53.67
C ILE A 747 -25.36 30.70 -53.60
N SER A 748 -25.01 30.29 -52.40
CA SER A 748 -24.26 29.07 -52.14
C SER A 748 -24.94 27.83 -52.75
N LYS A 749 -26.27 27.69 -52.61
CA LYS A 749 -27.05 26.58 -53.20
C LYS A 749 -26.99 26.52 -54.72
N CYS A 750 -26.68 27.63 -55.39
CA CYS A 750 -26.56 27.70 -56.85
C CYS A 750 -25.16 27.42 -57.37
N LEU A 751 -24.14 27.37 -56.50
CA LEU A 751 -22.77 27.00 -56.89
C LEU A 751 -22.72 25.53 -57.33
N LYS A 752 -22.19 25.28 -58.53
CA LYS A 752 -22.09 23.93 -59.12
C LYS A 752 -20.65 23.62 -59.53
N PRO A 753 -20.12 22.44 -59.16
CA PRO A 753 -18.78 22.03 -59.57
C PRO A 753 -18.76 21.71 -61.07
N MET A 754 -17.67 22.07 -61.74
CA MET A 754 -17.42 21.78 -63.16
C MET A 754 -15.97 21.32 -63.34
N ASN A 755 -15.77 20.28 -64.14
CA ASN A 755 -14.47 19.66 -64.36
C ASN A 755 -14.01 19.83 -65.81
N PHE A 756 -12.75 20.24 -65.98
CA PHE A 756 -12.11 20.47 -67.26
C PHE A 756 -10.82 19.65 -67.33
N ASN A 757 -10.85 18.58 -68.12
CA ASN A 757 -9.76 17.60 -68.19
C ASN A 757 -8.79 17.84 -69.37
N VAL A 758 -8.97 18.93 -70.11
CA VAL A 758 -8.22 19.22 -71.34
C VAL A 758 -7.42 20.50 -71.17
N ALA A 759 -6.10 20.40 -71.28
CA ALA A 759 -5.18 21.55 -71.21
C ALA A 759 -5.51 22.58 -72.30
N LYS A 760 -5.34 23.88 -71.98
CA LYS A 760 -5.66 25.02 -72.87
C LYS A 760 -7.12 25.10 -73.36
N ARG A 761 -8.06 24.37 -72.75
CA ARG A 761 -9.49 24.57 -73.04
C ARG A 761 -9.95 25.90 -72.47
N HIS A 762 -10.66 26.69 -73.28
CA HIS A 762 -11.34 27.90 -72.82
C HIS A 762 -12.49 27.54 -71.87
N ILE A 763 -12.41 28.06 -70.64
CA ILE A 763 -13.49 28.07 -69.65
C ILE A 763 -14.39 29.28 -69.95
N LEU A 764 -13.77 30.45 -70.12
CA LEU A 764 -14.39 31.70 -70.58
C LEU A 764 -13.49 32.31 -71.66
N GLN A 765 -14.09 33.10 -72.56
CA GLN A 765 -13.38 33.74 -73.65
C GLN A 765 -13.62 35.25 -73.59
N GLU A 766 -12.54 36.02 -73.78
CA GLU A 766 -12.58 37.48 -73.78
C GLU A 766 -13.60 38.02 -74.79
N LYS A 767 -14.25 39.15 -74.47
CA LYS A 767 -15.27 39.82 -75.30
C LYS A 767 -16.51 38.96 -75.61
N LYS A 768 -16.69 37.80 -74.96
CA LYS A 768 -17.94 37.03 -74.99
C LYS A 768 -18.79 37.32 -73.75
N PRO A 769 -20.13 37.15 -73.82
CA PRO A 769 -21.00 37.28 -72.66
C PRO A 769 -20.53 36.41 -71.49
N LEU A 770 -20.35 37.02 -70.32
CA LEU A 770 -19.91 36.39 -69.08
C LEU A 770 -21.07 35.59 -68.49
N LYS A 771 -21.14 34.30 -68.83
CA LYS A 771 -22.26 33.42 -68.44
C LYS A 771 -22.16 32.89 -67.01
N MET A 772 -20.97 32.96 -66.42
CA MET A 772 -20.71 32.46 -65.08
C MET A 772 -19.48 33.16 -64.48
N MET A 773 -19.45 33.27 -63.16
CA MET A 773 -18.23 33.46 -62.40
C MET A 773 -17.81 32.13 -61.78
N PHE A 774 -16.54 31.96 -61.42
CA PHE A 774 -16.10 30.71 -60.81
C PHE A 774 -14.97 30.89 -59.80
N PHE A 775 -14.86 29.90 -58.92
CA PHE A 775 -13.73 29.72 -58.01
C PHE A 775 -12.91 28.49 -58.41
N VAL A 776 -11.59 28.56 -58.31
CA VAL A 776 -10.70 27.43 -58.66
C VAL A 776 -10.61 26.46 -57.48
N MET A 777 -11.19 25.27 -57.63
CA MET A 777 -11.17 24.22 -56.60
C MET A 777 -9.91 23.36 -56.68
N ARG A 778 -9.42 23.14 -57.90
CA ARG A 778 -8.25 22.30 -58.16
C ARG A 778 -7.63 22.67 -59.50
N GLY A 779 -6.30 22.56 -59.59
CA GLY A 779 -5.54 22.93 -60.78
C GLY A 779 -5.25 24.43 -60.85
N VAL A 780 -4.78 24.90 -62.00
CA VAL A 780 -4.42 26.30 -62.25
C VAL A 780 -5.14 26.78 -63.49
N VAL A 781 -5.78 27.94 -63.41
CA VAL A 781 -6.42 28.61 -64.56
C VAL A 781 -5.54 29.78 -64.96
N SER A 782 -5.24 29.90 -66.25
CA SER A 782 -4.51 31.05 -66.80
C SER A 782 -5.47 32.05 -67.41
N ILE A 783 -5.28 33.33 -67.15
CA ILE A 783 -6.05 34.43 -67.74
C ILE A 783 -5.17 35.12 -68.79
N GLU A 784 -5.67 35.19 -70.02
CA GLU A 784 -5.03 35.87 -71.16
C GLU A 784 -5.94 37.05 -71.60
N SER A 785 -5.40 38.23 -71.89
CA SER A 785 -6.16 39.38 -72.44
C SER A 785 -5.42 39.98 -73.64
N ASP A 786 -6.16 40.34 -74.68
CA ASP A 786 -5.68 40.97 -75.92
C ASP A 786 -5.56 42.51 -75.81
N SER A 787 -5.88 43.12 -74.66
CA SER A 787 -5.75 44.56 -74.46
C SER A 787 -4.28 44.96 -74.24
N ALA A 788 -3.64 45.41 -75.33
CA ALA A 788 -2.26 45.87 -75.37
C ALA A 788 -2.00 47.02 -74.39
N ILE A 789 -1.12 46.80 -73.41
CA ILE A 789 0.10 47.60 -73.07
C ILE A 789 0.82 47.00 -71.85
N ASP A 790 0.16 46.23 -70.99
CA ASP A 790 0.90 45.52 -69.95
C ASP A 790 1.65 44.34 -70.55
N VAL A 791 2.95 44.27 -70.23
CA VAL A 791 3.85 43.13 -70.45
C VAL A 791 3.07 41.83 -70.30
N ASN A 792 3.39 40.85 -71.16
CA ASN A 792 2.95 39.45 -71.25
C ASN A 792 2.83 38.67 -69.90
N VAL A 793 2.17 39.23 -68.89
CA VAL A 793 1.99 38.71 -67.54
C VAL A 793 0.74 37.85 -67.60
N LYS A 794 0.97 36.59 -67.91
CA LYS A 794 -0.02 35.54 -67.78
C LYS A 794 -0.48 35.46 -66.32
N LYS A 795 -1.60 36.10 -65.98
CA LYS A 795 -2.15 36.07 -64.62
C LYS A 795 -2.70 34.68 -64.36
N THR A 796 -2.19 33.97 -63.36
CA THR A 796 -2.65 32.63 -62.98
C THR A 796 -3.57 32.71 -61.78
N CYS A 797 -4.78 32.15 -61.92
CA CYS A 797 -5.68 31.87 -60.81
C CYS A 797 -5.32 30.50 -60.22
N GLU A 798 -4.76 30.52 -59.01
CA GLU A 798 -4.46 29.34 -58.22
C GLU A 798 -5.68 28.88 -57.41
N ILE A 799 -5.55 27.72 -56.74
CA ILE A 799 -6.61 27.16 -55.90
C ILE A 799 -7.07 28.18 -54.85
N GLY A 800 -8.38 28.38 -54.74
CA GLY A 800 -8.96 29.38 -53.85
C GLY A 800 -9.15 30.76 -54.48
N SER A 801 -8.60 31.02 -55.67
CA SER A 801 -8.84 32.27 -56.41
C SER A 801 -10.19 32.22 -57.14
N PHE A 802 -10.71 33.39 -57.53
CA PHE A 802 -11.94 33.51 -58.32
C PHE A 802 -11.73 34.34 -59.60
N TYR A 803 -12.68 34.25 -60.52
CA TYR A 803 -12.70 35.03 -61.76
C TYR A 803 -14.14 35.27 -62.22
N GLY A 804 -14.42 36.47 -62.75
CA GLY A 804 -15.71 36.85 -63.31
C GLY A 804 -16.61 37.61 -62.34
N GLU A 805 -16.05 38.29 -61.33
CA GLU A 805 -16.82 39.04 -60.34
C GLU A 805 -17.69 40.18 -60.93
N GLU A 806 -17.45 40.60 -62.18
CA GLU A 806 -18.29 41.55 -62.92
C GLU A 806 -19.74 41.08 -63.03
N LEU A 807 -19.95 39.76 -63.01
CA LEU A 807 -21.28 39.17 -63.03
C LEU A 807 -22.10 39.54 -61.79
N VAL A 808 -21.44 39.72 -60.63
CA VAL A 808 -22.11 40.11 -59.39
C VAL A 808 -22.51 41.58 -59.44
N HIS A 809 -21.62 42.44 -59.94
CA HIS A 809 -21.91 43.85 -60.16
C HIS A 809 -23.09 44.05 -61.13
N TRP A 810 -23.13 43.31 -62.23
CA TRP A 810 -24.25 43.33 -63.18
C TRP A 810 -25.62 43.08 -62.53
N VAL A 811 -25.70 42.12 -61.60
CA VAL A 811 -26.95 41.83 -60.87
C VAL A 811 -27.31 42.93 -59.88
N THR A 812 -26.34 43.53 -59.19
CA THR A 812 -26.62 44.64 -58.27
C THR A 812 -27.13 45.90 -58.98
N THR A 813 -26.64 46.18 -60.19
CA THR A 813 -27.14 47.29 -61.03
C THR A 813 -28.59 47.07 -61.45
N TRP A 814 -28.96 45.84 -61.81
CA TRP A 814 -30.33 45.51 -62.16
C TRP A 814 -31.33 45.76 -61.02
N VAL A 815 -30.93 45.52 -59.78
CA VAL A 815 -31.80 45.75 -58.63
C VAL A 815 -32.12 47.23 -58.43
N SER A 816 -31.21 48.11 -58.86
CA SER A 816 -31.29 49.56 -58.69
C SER A 816 -32.10 50.28 -59.79
N HIS A 817 -32.29 49.67 -60.97
CA HIS A 817 -33.02 50.28 -62.10
C HIS A 817 -34.22 49.42 -62.57
N LYS A 818 -35.34 50.06 -62.96
CA LYS A 818 -36.60 49.37 -63.34
C LYS A 818 -36.55 48.56 -64.64
N PRO A 819 -35.84 48.92 -65.73
CA PRO A 819 -35.66 48.03 -66.87
C PRO A 819 -34.47 47.07 -66.65
N PHE A 820 -34.71 45.77 -66.80
CA PHE A 820 -33.67 44.73 -66.73
C PHE A 820 -32.60 44.95 -67.82
N PRO A 821 -31.29 45.00 -67.52
CA PRO A 821 -30.27 45.14 -68.56
C PRO A 821 -30.29 43.92 -69.50
N ALA A 822 -30.60 44.16 -70.79
CA ALA A 822 -30.91 43.09 -71.75
C ALA A 822 -29.72 42.17 -72.11
N LYS A 823 -28.47 42.49 -71.73
CA LYS A 823 -27.27 41.73 -72.10
C LYS A 823 -26.33 41.56 -70.89
N LEU A 824 -25.67 40.40 -70.84
CA LEU A 824 -24.64 40.07 -69.84
C LEU A 824 -23.36 40.88 -70.10
N PRO A 825 -22.58 41.22 -69.05
CA PRO A 825 -21.28 41.87 -69.23
C PRO A 825 -20.34 40.99 -70.05
N LEU A 826 -19.37 41.58 -70.74
CA LEU A 826 -18.38 40.82 -71.49
C LEU A 826 -17.24 40.35 -70.58
N SER A 827 -16.72 39.15 -70.82
CA SER A 827 -15.55 38.63 -70.11
C SER A 827 -14.33 39.52 -70.39
N PRO A 828 -13.64 40.04 -69.37
CA PRO A 828 -12.50 40.96 -69.54
C PRO A 828 -11.23 40.25 -70.06
N GLY A 829 -11.21 38.92 -70.02
CA GLY A 829 -10.12 38.08 -70.51
C GLY A 829 -10.60 36.68 -70.85
N SER A 830 -9.70 35.89 -71.42
CA SER A 830 -9.88 34.48 -71.72
C SER A 830 -9.32 33.62 -70.59
N ALA A 831 -10.19 32.90 -69.89
CA ALA A 831 -9.82 31.96 -68.84
C ALA A 831 -9.57 30.57 -69.44
N LEU A 832 -8.34 30.06 -69.30
CA LEU A 832 -7.84 28.84 -69.93
C LEU A 832 -7.35 27.84 -68.88
N CYS A 833 -7.56 26.55 -69.12
CA CYS A 833 -6.93 25.52 -68.31
C CYS A 833 -5.40 25.58 -68.46
N GLY A 834 -4.66 25.63 -67.34
CA GLY A 834 -3.21 25.81 -67.31
C GLY A 834 -2.42 24.74 -68.10
N VAL A 835 -1.19 25.09 -68.48
CA VAL A 835 -0.33 24.28 -69.38
C VAL A 835 0.26 23.05 -68.67
N LEU A 836 0.38 23.09 -67.34
CA LEU A 836 0.87 21.99 -66.49
C LEU A 836 -0.20 20.91 -66.28
N GLY A 837 -0.59 20.19 -67.35
CA GLY A 837 -1.08 18.80 -67.37
C GLY A 837 -2.18 18.30 -66.41
N GLY A 838 -2.82 19.15 -65.60
CA GLY A 838 -3.78 18.74 -64.58
C GLY A 838 -5.24 18.99 -64.97
N SER A 839 -6.15 18.15 -64.47
CA SER A 839 -7.59 18.42 -64.50
C SER A 839 -7.90 19.66 -63.65
N VAL A 840 -8.56 20.64 -64.23
CA VAL A 840 -9.04 21.83 -63.51
C VAL A 840 -10.45 21.55 -63.02
N GLU A 841 -10.70 21.72 -61.72
CA GLU A 841 -12.03 21.67 -61.13
C GLU A 841 -12.37 23.08 -60.64
N ILE A 842 -13.53 23.59 -61.03
CA ILE A 842 -14.02 24.91 -60.62
C ILE A 842 -15.38 24.79 -59.95
N LEU A 843 -15.71 25.76 -59.10
CA LEU A 843 -17.04 25.95 -58.54
C LEU A 843 -17.67 27.17 -59.22
N ALA A 844 -18.65 26.95 -60.09
CA ALA A 844 -19.23 27.98 -60.94
C ALA A 844 -20.58 28.47 -60.40
N LEU A 845 -20.79 29.79 -60.46
CA LEU A 845 -22.08 30.45 -60.25
C LEU A 845 -22.54 31.03 -61.60
N LYS A 846 -23.65 30.51 -62.13
CA LYS A 846 -24.18 30.94 -63.43
C LYS A 846 -25.00 32.22 -63.30
N ALA A 847 -25.01 33.01 -64.38
CA ALA A 847 -25.79 34.23 -64.48
C ALA A 847 -27.30 34.00 -64.27
N ASP A 848 -27.86 32.94 -64.88
CA ASP A 848 -29.29 32.62 -64.79
C ASP A 848 -29.69 32.19 -63.36
N ASP A 849 -28.83 31.43 -62.69
CA ASP A 849 -29.05 31.00 -61.30
C ASP A 849 -29.04 32.22 -60.35
N LEU A 850 -28.07 33.13 -60.52
CA LEU A 850 -28.01 34.38 -59.75
C LEU A 850 -29.20 35.31 -60.04
N LYS A 851 -29.65 35.36 -61.30
CA LYS A 851 -30.85 36.11 -61.72
C LYS A 851 -32.11 35.59 -61.03
N SER A 852 -32.33 34.28 -60.92
CA SER A 852 -33.50 33.72 -60.25
C SER A 852 -33.53 34.06 -58.75
N ILE A 853 -32.40 33.94 -58.04
CA ILE A 853 -32.30 34.29 -56.61
C ILE A 853 -32.78 35.72 -56.35
N VAL A 854 -32.32 36.66 -57.18
CA VAL A 854 -32.62 38.09 -57.05
C VAL A 854 -34.04 38.44 -57.54
N SER A 855 -34.56 37.70 -58.52
CA SER A 855 -35.94 37.87 -59.02
C SER A 855 -37.00 37.43 -58.00
N ASP A 856 -36.76 36.30 -57.32
CA ASP A 856 -37.83 35.56 -56.64
C ASP A 856 -37.88 35.79 -55.12
N GLN A 857 -36.73 35.98 -54.44
CA GLN A 857 -36.65 35.89 -52.98
C GLN A 857 -35.98 37.08 -52.27
N PHE A 858 -34.96 37.70 -52.88
CA PHE A 858 -34.08 38.63 -52.15
C PHE A 858 -33.94 40.02 -52.78
N ARG A 859 -34.80 40.40 -53.74
CA ARG A 859 -34.70 41.68 -54.48
C ARG A 859 -34.41 42.89 -53.59
N SER A 860 -35.15 43.06 -52.49
CA SER A 860 -34.98 44.19 -51.56
C SER A 860 -33.66 44.15 -50.77
N LYS A 861 -33.06 42.98 -50.57
CA LYS A 861 -31.79 42.82 -49.84
C LYS A 861 -30.55 43.11 -50.70
N PHE A 862 -30.73 43.25 -52.01
CA PHE A 862 -29.70 43.73 -52.94
C PHE A 862 -29.83 45.23 -53.23
N SER A 863 -30.90 45.89 -52.77
CA SER A 863 -31.12 47.32 -52.91
C SER A 863 -30.50 48.04 -51.70
N THR A 864 -29.55 48.94 -51.93
CA THR A 864 -29.28 50.02 -50.97
C THR A 864 -30.41 51.04 -51.09
N GLU A 865 -31.11 51.35 -50.01
CA GLU A 865 -32.12 52.42 -49.99
C GLU A 865 -31.47 53.77 -50.32
N THR A 866 -31.51 54.13 -51.60
CA THR A 866 -31.59 55.52 -52.04
C THR A 866 -32.56 55.52 -53.20
N ALA A 867 -33.77 56.02 -52.92
CA ALA A 867 -34.80 56.20 -53.94
C ALA A 867 -34.26 57.12 -55.04
N PRO A 868 -34.49 56.82 -56.34
CA PRO A 868 -34.18 57.78 -57.39
C PRO A 868 -35.20 58.94 -57.29
N PRO A 869 -34.77 60.20 -57.29
CA PRO A 869 -35.67 61.29 -57.58
C PRO A 869 -36.12 61.17 -59.04
N THR A 870 -37.41 61.46 -59.21
CA THR A 870 -38.12 61.42 -60.48
C THR A 870 -37.82 62.71 -61.23
N ASP A 871 -37.86 62.65 -62.57
CA ASP A 871 -37.79 63.75 -63.55
C ASP A 871 -38.12 65.17 -63.01
N SER A 872 -37.27 66.13 -63.41
CA SER A 872 -37.40 67.61 -63.36
C SER A 872 -36.73 68.38 -62.20
N ASP A 873 -35.45 68.76 -62.37
CA ASP A 873 -34.92 70.14 -62.26
C ASP A 873 -33.37 70.16 -62.19
N GLN A 874 -32.71 70.32 -63.35
CA GLN A 874 -31.25 70.20 -63.54
C GLN A 874 -30.30 71.14 -62.75
N PRO A 875 -30.65 72.35 -62.26
CA PRO A 875 -29.65 73.22 -61.64
C PRO A 875 -29.25 72.84 -60.19
N GLN A 876 -30.14 72.23 -59.40
CA GLN A 876 -29.90 71.96 -57.98
C GLN A 876 -29.19 70.62 -57.73
N GLU A 877 -29.40 69.62 -58.58
CA GLU A 877 -28.71 68.31 -58.50
C GLU A 877 -27.23 68.41 -58.89
N SER A 878 -26.90 69.07 -60.01
CA SER A 878 -25.52 69.22 -60.48
C SER A 878 -24.63 69.95 -59.46
N LEU A 879 -25.18 70.95 -58.77
CA LEU A 879 -24.45 71.69 -57.73
C LEU A 879 -24.12 70.79 -56.53
N THR A 880 -25.03 69.88 -56.18
CA THR A 880 -24.85 68.91 -55.09
C THR A 880 -23.79 67.86 -55.46
N ILE A 881 -23.78 67.41 -56.72
CA ILE A 881 -22.78 66.48 -57.24
C ILE A 881 -21.38 67.12 -57.25
N LEU A 882 -21.24 68.37 -57.71
CA LEU A 882 -19.96 69.08 -57.70
C LEU A 882 -19.43 69.33 -56.28
N LYS A 883 -20.28 69.67 -55.31
CA LYS A 883 -19.88 69.87 -53.90
C LYS A 883 -19.42 68.60 -53.19
N ASN A 884 -19.65 67.42 -53.78
CA ASN A 884 -19.10 66.16 -53.26
C ASN A 884 -17.61 65.95 -53.60
N VAL A 885 -17.05 66.75 -54.53
CA VAL A 885 -15.61 66.79 -54.82
C VAL A 885 -14.93 67.69 -53.79
N GLU A 886 -13.94 67.16 -53.07
CA GLU A 886 -13.26 67.86 -51.96
C GLU A 886 -12.71 69.23 -52.41
N ILE A 887 -12.10 69.28 -53.60
CA ILE A 887 -11.47 70.47 -54.19
C ILE A 887 -12.51 71.53 -54.58
N LEU A 888 -13.72 71.12 -54.95
CA LEU A 888 -14.79 72.04 -55.35
C LEU A 888 -15.65 72.49 -54.16
N LYS A 889 -15.61 71.77 -53.04
CA LYS A 889 -16.43 72.05 -51.85
C LYS A 889 -16.20 73.44 -51.25
N THR A 890 -14.98 73.96 -51.36
CA THR A 890 -14.57 75.27 -50.83
C THR A 890 -14.69 76.40 -51.86
N MET A 891 -15.06 76.10 -53.11
CA MET A 891 -15.23 77.12 -54.16
C MET A 891 -16.51 77.95 -53.97
N ASN A 892 -16.48 79.19 -54.45
CA ASN A 892 -17.65 80.07 -54.46
C ASN A 892 -18.80 79.42 -55.24
N GLU A 893 -20.01 79.44 -54.64
CA GLU A 893 -21.21 78.87 -55.26
C GLU A 893 -21.54 79.48 -56.64
N GLU A 894 -21.19 80.74 -56.90
CA GLU A 894 -21.39 81.36 -58.22
C GLU A 894 -20.53 80.70 -59.30
N VAL A 895 -19.28 80.35 -58.97
CA VAL A 895 -18.37 79.63 -59.87
C VAL A 895 -18.87 78.20 -60.10
N LEU A 896 -19.32 77.52 -59.03
CA LEU A 896 -19.91 76.18 -59.14
C LEU A 896 -21.18 76.17 -60.00
N LYS A 897 -22.04 77.19 -59.86
CA LYS A 897 -23.23 77.36 -60.72
C LYS A 897 -22.86 77.56 -62.18
N GLU A 898 -21.75 78.24 -62.47
CA GLU A 898 -21.26 78.38 -63.83
C GLU A 898 -20.74 77.05 -64.38
N ILE A 899 -19.93 76.32 -63.62
CA ILE A 899 -19.46 74.96 -63.99
C ILE A 899 -20.64 74.03 -64.24
N CYS A 900 -21.72 74.11 -63.45
CA CYS A 900 -22.92 73.30 -63.65
C CYS A 900 -23.55 73.46 -65.03
N LYS A 901 -23.46 74.65 -65.65
CA LYS A 901 -24.05 74.89 -66.99
C LYS A 901 -23.35 74.11 -68.10
N HIS A 902 -22.11 73.69 -67.86
CA HIS A 902 -21.27 72.98 -68.82
C HIS A 902 -21.30 71.45 -68.65
N LEU A 903 -22.05 70.91 -67.68
CA LEU A 903 -22.18 69.47 -67.49
C LEU A 903 -23.13 68.85 -68.53
N THR A 904 -22.64 67.89 -69.30
CA THR A 904 -23.44 67.15 -70.30
C THR A 904 -23.62 65.69 -69.91
N LYS A 905 -24.82 65.13 -70.10
CA LYS A 905 -25.09 63.71 -69.82
C LYS A 905 -24.68 62.83 -71.00
N ASN A 906 -23.81 61.84 -70.76
CA ASN A 906 -23.37 60.84 -71.73
C ASN A 906 -23.71 59.43 -71.26
N THR A 907 -23.93 58.51 -72.21
CA THR A 907 -24.14 57.08 -71.92
C THR A 907 -23.05 56.26 -72.60
N TYR A 908 -22.38 55.39 -71.84
CA TYR A 908 -21.35 54.48 -72.32
C TYR A 908 -21.84 53.04 -72.19
N LYS A 909 -21.47 52.18 -73.14
CA LYS A 909 -21.89 50.77 -73.12
C LYS A 909 -20.77 49.79 -73.40
N ASP A 910 -20.38 49.02 -72.38
CA ASP A 910 -19.33 47.99 -72.48
C ASP A 910 -18.07 48.51 -73.22
N GLU A 911 -17.63 49.72 -72.87
CA GLU A 911 -16.52 50.42 -73.51
C GLU A 911 -15.73 51.27 -72.50
N TYR A 912 -14.55 51.74 -72.92
CA TYR A 912 -13.72 52.62 -72.09
C TYR A 912 -14.30 54.04 -72.06
N ILE A 913 -14.52 54.57 -70.86
CA ILE A 913 -14.83 55.99 -70.63
C ILE A 913 -13.54 56.80 -70.75
N ILE A 914 -12.50 56.39 -70.01
CA ILE A 914 -11.14 56.94 -70.07
C ILE A 914 -10.16 55.77 -70.03
N ARG A 915 -9.04 55.85 -70.76
CA ARG A 915 -7.97 54.84 -70.71
C ARG A 915 -6.77 55.38 -69.94
N LYS A 916 -6.08 54.49 -69.22
CA LYS A 916 -4.82 54.78 -68.55
C LYS A 916 -3.79 55.32 -69.57
N ASP A 917 -2.96 56.26 -69.13
CA ASP A 917 -1.91 56.91 -69.90
C ASP A 917 -2.40 57.66 -71.16
N LYS A 918 -3.70 57.99 -71.23
CA LYS A 918 -4.26 58.93 -72.19
C LYS A 918 -4.49 60.29 -71.54
N GLN A 919 -4.38 61.36 -72.33
CA GLN A 919 -4.68 62.72 -71.89
C GLN A 919 -6.13 62.79 -71.39
N MET A 920 -6.31 63.39 -70.20
CA MET A 920 -7.61 63.60 -69.58
C MET A 920 -8.25 64.85 -70.17
N GLU A 921 -9.04 64.66 -71.22
CA GLU A 921 -9.81 65.74 -71.88
C GLU A 921 -11.16 66.00 -71.20
N MET A 922 -11.54 65.17 -70.23
CA MET A 922 -12.83 65.27 -69.55
C MET A 922 -12.77 64.74 -68.12
N MET A 923 -13.55 65.37 -67.25
CA MET A 923 -13.97 64.83 -65.96
C MET A 923 -15.35 64.20 -66.13
N PHE A 924 -15.63 63.11 -65.43
CA PHE A 924 -16.97 62.52 -65.41
C PHE A 924 -17.44 62.19 -63.98
N PHE A 925 -18.75 62.20 -63.80
CA PHE A 925 -19.47 61.84 -62.58
C PHE A 925 -20.45 60.72 -62.90
N ILE A 926 -20.40 59.63 -62.14
CA ILE A 926 -21.30 58.48 -62.33
C ILE A 926 -22.68 58.87 -61.83
N VAL A 927 -23.64 58.92 -62.75
CA VAL A 927 -25.06 59.16 -62.46
C VAL A 927 -25.77 57.85 -62.23
N SER A 928 -25.47 56.82 -63.03
CA SER A 928 -26.14 55.52 -62.96
C SER A 928 -25.27 54.47 -63.63
N GLY A 929 -25.28 53.24 -63.13
CA GLY A 929 -24.44 52.13 -63.62
C GLY A 929 -23.14 51.92 -62.83
N VAL A 930 -22.26 51.05 -63.34
CA VAL A 930 -21.02 50.62 -62.67
C VAL A 930 -19.82 50.80 -63.59
N VAL A 931 -18.77 51.43 -63.07
CA VAL A 931 -17.50 51.63 -63.78
C VAL A 931 -16.40 50.80 -63.10
N SER A 932 -15.73 49.94 -63.86
CA SER A 932 -14.50 49.28 -63.41
C SER A 932 -13.33 50.25 -63.56
N VAL A 933 -12.56 50.41 -62.48
CA VAL A 933 -11.35 51.22 -62.42
C VAL A 933 -10.15 50.30 -62.30
N THR A 934 -9.21 50.36 -63.24
CA THR A 934 -8.03 49.48 -63.27
C THR A 934 -6.72 50.27 -63.32
N ASN A 935 -5.72 49.79 -62.57
CA ASN A 935 -4.30 50.14 -62.66
C ASN A 935 -3.45 48.85 -62.70
N GLU A 936 -2.13 48.96 -62.85
CA GLU A 936 -1.14 47.88 -62.88
C GLU A 936 -1.27 46.89 -61.69
N SER A 937 -1.68 47.38 -60.52
CA SER A 937 -1.70 46.60 -59.27
C SER A 937 -3.10 46.35 -58.69
N SER A 938 -4.14 47.05 -59.17
CA SER A 938 -5.47 47.00 -58.55
C SER A 938 -6.61 47.19 -59.55
N LYS A 939 -7.73 46.53 -59.26
CA LYS A 939 -9.02 46.67 -59.94
C LYS A 939 -10.09 46.88 -58.88
N HIS A 940 -10.87 47.94 -59.00
CA HIS A 940 -12.00 48.23 -58.13
C HIS A 940 -13.19 48.71 -58.96
N TYR A 941 -14.38 48.82 -58.35
CA TYR A 941 -15.62 49.18 -59.04
C TYR A 941 -16.25 50.39 -58.36
N CYS A 942 -16.63 51.40 -59.15
CA CYS A 942 -17.34 52.58 -58.68
C CYS A 942 -18.79 52.55 -59.17
N ARG A 943 -19.72 52.98 -58.32
CA ARG A 943 -21.17 53.08 -58.61
C ARG A 943 -21.74 54.42 -58.15
N GLU A 944 -22.98 54.68 -58.53
CA GLU A 944 -23.75 55.85 -58.06
C GLU A 944 -23.73 55.93 -56.52
N GLY A 945 -23.34 57.08 -55.97
CA GLY A 945 -23.33 57.35 -54.53
C GLY A 945 -22.10 56.86 -53.73
N GLU A 946 -21.22 56.05 -54.30
CA GLU A 946 -19.97 55.62 -53.64
C GLU A 946 -18.83 56.60 -53.91
N ARG A 947 -18.06 56.99 -52.88
CA ARG A 947 -16.91 57.87 -53.07
C ARG A 947 -15.64 57.05 -53.43
N PRO A 948 -14.87 57.43 -54.46
CA PRO A 948 -15.14 58.52 -55.40
C PRO A 948 -16.12 58.10 -56.51
N ASN A 949 -17.20 58.87 -56.68
CA ASN A 949 -18.23 58.67 -57.73
C ASN A 949 -17.88 59.45 -59.01
N HIS A 950 -16.66 59.95 -59.11
CA HIS A 950 -16.18 60.82 -60.18
C HIS A 950 -14.71 60.54 -60.46
N SER A 951 -14.26 60.95 -61.64
CA SER A 951 -12.86 60.90 -62.05
C SER A 951 -12.55 62.12 -62.90
N GLY A 952 -11.39 62.74 -62.67
CA GLY A 952 -11.09 64.05 -63.25
C GLY A 952 -10.44 65.06 -62.30
N ASP A 953 -10.14 64.69 -61.06
CA ASP A 953 -9.60 65.62 -60.06
C ASP A 953 -8.29 66.26 -60.51
N GLU A 954 -7.45 65.51 -61.23
CA GLU A 954 -6.22 66.00 -61.83
C GLU A 954 -6.50 67.11 -62.86
N LEU A 955 -7.62 67.04 -63.57
CA LEU A 955 -8.04 68.05 -64.55
C LEU A 955 -8.47 69.35 -63.85
N ILE A 956 -9.17 69.27 -62.71
CA ILE A 956 -9.54 70.43 -61.89
C ILE A 956 -8.29 71.06 -61.26
N GLN A 957 -7.40 70.25 -60.69
CA GLN A 957 -6.14 70.75 -60.13
C GLN A 957 -5.28 71.43 -61.19
N HIS A 958 -5.26 70.88 -62.42
CA HIS A 958 -4.57 71.48 -63.55
C HIS A 958 -5.18 72.85 -63.92
N TRP A 959 -6.51 72.94 -64.01
CA TRP A 959 -7.23 74.19 -64.29
C TRP A 959 -7.03 75.28 -63.22
N MET A 960 -6.99 74.91 -61.93
CA MET A 960 -6.68 75.86 -60.85
C MET A 960 -5.23 76.35 -60.90
N ARG A 961 -4.28 75.50 -61.29
CA ARG A 961 -2.87 75.90 -61.42
C ARG A 961 -2.59 76.73 -62.65
N SER A 962 -3.27 76.49 -63.77
CA SER A 962 -3.11 77.26 -65.01
C SER A 962 -3.67 78.68 -64.92
N THR A 963 -4.56 78.93 -63.96
CA THR A 963 -5.07 80.28 -63.63
C THR A 963 -4.14 81.04 -62.68
N GLU A 964 -3.30 80.36 -61.91
CA GLU A 964 -2.31 80.97 -60.99
C GLU A 964 -0.90 81.15 -61.61
N ALA A 965 -0.54 80.42 -62.66
CA ALA A 965 0.75 80.51 -63.34
C ALA A 965 0.69 80.09 -64.82
N ASN A 966 1.67 80.52 -65.64
CA ASN A 966 1.85 80.06 -67.03
C ASN A 966 2.28 78.57 -67.07
N VAL A 967 1.32 77.65 -66.86
CA VAL A 967 1.48 76.19 -66.92
C VAL A 967 1.37 75.71 -68.39
N PRO A 968 2.13 74.67 -68.83
CA PRO A 968 2.06 74.14 -70.20
C PRO A 968 0.65 73.67 -70.63
N ALA A 969 0.37 73.69 -71.94
CA ALA A 969 -0.95 73.38 -72.51
C ALA A 969 -1.33 71.89 -72.53
N GLU A 970 -0.48 70.97 -72.05
CA GLU A 970 -0.73 69.53 -72.10
C GLU A 970 -1.56 69.05 -70.89
N PHE A 971 -2.71 68.43 -71.15
CA PHE A 971 -3.58 67.87 -70.12
C PHE A 971 -2.93 66.69 -69.37
N PRO A 972 -3.27 66.48 -68.08
CA PRO A 972 -2.75 65.37 -67.28
C PRO A 972 -3.10 64.01 -67.90
N LEU A 973 -2.24 63.00 -67.70
CA LEU A 973 -2.51 61.63 -68.12
C LEU A 973 -3.36 60.90 -67.06
N SER A 974 -4.31 60.09 -67.51
CA SER A 974 -5.14 59.30 -66.59
C SER A 974 -4.31 58.19 -65.92
N PRO A 975 -4.24 58.14 -64.58
CA PRO A 975 -3.52 57.08 -63.86
C PRO A 975 -4.26 55.73 -63.87
N PHE A 976 -5.54 55.74 -64.26
CA PHE A 976 -6.42 54.57 -64.27
C PHE A 976 -7.13 54.41 -65.62
N SER A 977 -7.55 53.19 -65.94
CA SER A 977 -8.55 52.96 -67.00
C SER A 977 -9.93 52.79 -66.37
N PHE A 978 -10.92 53.44 -66.97
CA PHE A 978 -12.32 53.45 -66.55
C PHE A 978 -13.15 52.75 -67.62
N TRP A 979 -13.73 51.61 -67.28
CA TRP A 979 -14.51 50.77 -68.19
C TRP A 979 -15.97 50.70 -67.75
N ALA A 980 -16.90 51.06 -68.63
CA ALA A 980 -18.33 50.95 -68.38
C ALA A 980 -18.78 49.49 -68.40
N ILE A 981 -19.40 49.00 -67.32
CA ILE A 981 -19.95 47.64 -67.25
C ILE A 981 -21.44 47.68 -67.57
N GLY A 982 -21.84 47.14 -68.72
CA GLY A 982 -23.19 47.31 -69.22
C GLY A 982 -23.42 48.77 -69.64
N GLU A 983 -24.61 49.29 -69.33
CA GLU A 983 -25.00 50.67 -69.67
C GLU A 983 -24.76 51.59 -68.48
N VAL A 984 -23.91 52.61 -68.66
CA VAL A 984 -23.53 53.55 -67.61
C VAL A 984 -23.83 54.97 -68.08
N GLU A 985 -24.55 55.72 -67.27
CA GLU A 985 -24.81 57.13 -67.48
C GLU A 985 -23.87 57.97 -66.61
N VAL A 986 -23.22 58.95 -67.24
CA VAL A 986 -22.29 59.86 -66.56
C VAL A 986 -22.59 61.31 -66.93
N LEU A 987 -22.38 62.25 -66.00
CA LEU A 987 -22.25 63.66 -66.34
C LEU A 987 -20.79 63.93 -66.68
N VAL A 988 -20.54 64.60 -67.79
CA VAL A 988 -19.21 64.90 -68.30
C VAL A 988 -19.00 66.40 -68.29
N LEU A 989 -17.83 66.83 -67.80
CA LEU A 989 -17.30 68.18 -67.90
C LEU A 989 -16.03 68.13 -68.75
N LYS A 990 -16.05 68.74 -69.94
CA LYS A 990 -14.86 68.76 -70.80
C LYS A 990 -13.86 69.80 -70.33
N ALA A 991 -12.58 69.53 -70.59
CA ALA A 991 -11.49 70.43 -70.26
C ALA A 991 -11.66 71.82 -70.91
N ASP A 992 -12.08 71.87 -72.18
CA ASP A 992 -12.30 73.12 -72.93
C ASP A 992 -13.44 73.96 -72.33
N ASP A 993 -14.51 73.29 -71.88
CA ASP A 993 -15.64 73.96 -71.24
C ASP A 993 -15.24 74.51 -69.86
N LEU A 994 -14.46 73.74 -69.09
CA LEU A 994 -13.92 74.19 -67.80
C LEU A 994 -12.95 75.37 -67.96
N ALA A 995 -12.13 75.39 -69.00
CA ALA A 995 -11.22 76.50 -69.31
C ALA A 995 -11.95 77.82 -69.62
N SER A 996 -13.22 77.76 -70.04
CA SER A 996 -14.02 78.95 -70.34
C SER A 996 -14.59 79.67 -69.09
N VAL A 997 -14.52 79.02 -67.92
CA VAL A 997 -15.03 79.57 -66.65
C VAL A 997 -14.00 80.50 -66.02
N GLN A 998 -14.34 81.77 -65.82
CA GLN A 998 -13.46 82.77 -65.18
C GLN A 998 -13.57 82.69 -63.64
N LEU A 999 -12.47 82.38 -62.96
CA LEU A 999 -12.33 82.62 -61.52
C LEU A 999 -12.11 84.13 -61.31
N GLY A 1000 -13.15 84.89 -60.99
CA GLY A 1000 -12.99 86.31 -60.62
C GLY A 1000 -12.14 86.49 -59.36
N ASP A 1001 -11.69 87.72 -59.08
CA ASP A 1001 -10.80 88.16 -57.97
C ASP A 1001 -11.30 87.91 -56.53
N ARG A 1002 -12.08 86.86 -56.26
CA ARG A 1002 -12.62 86.51 -54.93
C ARG A 1002 -12.29 85.07 -54.52
N ILE A 1003 -11.01 84.78 -54.38
CA ILE A 1003 -10.52 83.68 -53.55
C ILE A 1003 -9.78 84.33 -52.37
N GLY A 1004 -10.49 84.53 -51.25
CA GLY A 1004 -9.92 85.09 -50.03
C GLY A 1004 -9.50 83.98 -49.07
N SER A 1005 -8.19 83.89 -48.83
CA SER A 1005 -7.43 83.17 -47.79
C SER A 1005 -7.69 81.68 -47.57
#